data_AF-A0A1M7HHR8-F1
#
_entry.id   AF-A0A1M7HHR8-F1
#
_cell.length_a   1.000
_cell.length_b   1.000
_cell.length_c   1.000
_cell.angle_alpha   90.00
_cell.angle_beta   90.00
_cell.angle_gamma   90.00
#
_symmetry.space_group_name_H-M   'P 1'
#
loop_
_entity.id
_entity.type
_entity.pdbx_description
1 polymer ?
#
loop_
_entity_poly.entity_id
_entity_poly.type
_entity_poly.pdbx_seq_one_letter_code
_entity_poly.pdbx_strand_id
1 'polypeptide(L)'
;RLFKQSEFIESSISNVEEALRDGAILVVIILFAFLLNVRTTFISLVAIPLSLLVTALVFRAAGISINTMTLGGLAIAIGELVDDAIVDVENVYRRLRENKQLAQPRPVLKVIYAASSEVRNSIVYATIIVVLVFLPLFALEGMEGRIFAPLGIAYITSIVASLFVSLTITPVLCYYLLPKMKQMDHPETDGGLVRWLKKKDTRLLSWGLQHPKLILTSTALLFVMAAAMVPFFGTEFLPAFNEGSLTVNFSAPAGTSLAESNRLGTLGEQQMLKIPEVAYTARRTGRAELDEHAESVNNSEIEVAFKTEEELEKEGKTMRSRDEILADMREKLSLITGVNVNIGQPISHRLDHLLSGVRAQVAIKVFGNDLLELRRYANEVRAAASTVPGVVDLQVEKQVQIPQLLIRPRDEALRAYGMERGEVVRDLETLFQGAVVSQMLDGQKRFDLVVKLPEAERNDIAAIGQTRVETPSGAMVPLSQVAEVLYEPGPNTVNHENTQRRITISLNVAERDLGSTVKEIQAKVNSQVKLPPGYYLTYGGQFESQQSASQKILWLSLFSLAGIFLVLFSHFKSSYMVLQIMLNIPLALIGSVVAVLLTGGTFSIASLVGFITLTGIASRNGIMMISHYIHLVEHEGERFGIPMIIRGSLERLVPVLMTALVAALALVPLTLAKDAPGKEILYPVATVILGGLLSSTFLDIIVTPVVFWLVGEKALAQYFASHREAGLDDGPQELDAPPFTPPSDLSPVLPTR
;
A
#
# COMPACT_ATOMS: atom_id res chain seq x y z
N ARG A 1 31.24 4.12 7.60
CA ARG A 1 30.26 3.34 6.81
C ARG A 1 29.60 4.33 5.86
N LEU A 2 29.36 3.99 4.60
CA LEU A 2 28.58 4.79 3.64
C LEU A 2 27.19 4.16 3.55
N PHE A 3 26.19 4.88 3.01
CA PHE A 3 24.85 4.35 2.83
C PHE A 3 24.89 3.02 2.07
N LYS A 4 24.17 2.02 2.59
CA LYS A 4 24.04 0.70 1.99
C LYS A 4 22.58 0.33 1.91
N GLN A 5 22.07 0.24 0.69
CA GLN A 5 20.70 -0.22 0.45
C GLN A 5 20.45 -1.64 1.02
N SER A 6 21.50 -2.48 1.13
CA SER A 6 21.40 -3.82 1.72
C SER A 6 20.92 -3.80 3.18
N GLU A 7 21.32 -2.80 3.98
CA GLU A 7 20.91 -2.70 5.39
C GLU A 7 19.41 -2.46 5.51
N PHE A 8 18.85 -1.60 4.65
CA PHE A 8 17.39 -1.40 4.57
C PHE A 8 16.66 -2.67 4.11
N ILE A 9 17.19 -3.39 3.12
CA ILE A 9 16.60 -4.64 2.63
C ILE A 9 16.58 -5.71 3.74
N GLU A 10 17.71 -5.92 4.41
CA GLU A 10 17.84 -6.90 5.50
C GLU A 10 16.92 -6.56 6.67
N SER A 11 16.89 -5.28 7.10
CA SER A 11 15.98 -4.83 8.15
C SER A 11 14.51 -5.01 7.76
N SER A 12 14.14 -4.63 6.54
CA SER A 12 12.77 -4.78 6.04
C SER A 12 12.31 -6.23 5.97
N ILE A 13 13.17 -7.12 5.47
CA ILE A 13 12.86 -8.56 5.40
C ILE A 13 12.75 -9.14 6.81
N SER A 14 13.71 -8.84 7.69
CA SER A 14 13.72 -9.34 9.07
C SER A 14 12.47 -8.90 9.85
N ASN A 15 12.04 -7.64 9.70
CA ASN A 15 10.85 -7.13 10.38
C ASN A 15 9.57 -7.83 9.91
N VAL A 16 9.44 -8.11 8.61
CA VAL A 16 8.28 -8.83 8.06
C VAL A 16 8.34 -10.32 8.41
N GLU A 17 9.53 -10.93 8.41
CA GLU A 17 9.74 -12.32 8.85
C GLU A 17 9.37 -12.50 10.33
N GLU A 18 9.77 -11.56 11.19
CA GLU A 18 9.37 -11.55 12.60
C GLU A 18 7.85 -11.45 12.75
N ALA A 19 7.19 -10.55 12.02
CA ALA A 19 5.73 -10.46 12.05
C ALA A 19 5.06 -11.75 11.55
N LEU A 20 5.60 -12.40 10.52
CA LEU A 20 5.12 -13.68 10.01
C LEU A 20 5.29 -14.79 11.05
N ARG A 21 6.45 -14.87 11.71
CA ARG A 21 6.74 -15.82 12.79
C ARG A 21 5.77 -15.64 13.94
N ASP A 22 5.63 -14.41 14.44
CA ASP A 22 4.79 -14.09 15.57
C ASP A 22 3.30 -14.35 15.24
N GLY A 23 2.88 -14.03 14.01
CA GLY A 23 1.57 -14.36 13.47
C GLY A 23 1.33 -15.87 13.47
N ALA A 24 2.28 -16.66 12.96
CA ALA A 24 2.19 -18.12 12.96
C ALA A 24 2.08 -18.71 14.38
N ILE A 25 2.84 -18.17 15.33
CA ILE A 25 2.78 -18.58 16.75
C ILE A 25 1.38 -18.29 17.33
N LEU A 26 0.82 -17.11 17.07
CA LEU A 26 -0.54 -16.77 17.52
C LEU A 26 -1.58 -17.70 16.92
N VAL A 27 -1.46 -18.05 15.63
CA VAL A 27 -2.33 -19.04 14.97
C VAL A 27 -2.25 -20.40 15.68
N VAL A 28 -1.05 -20.89 15.99
CA VAL A 28 -0.85 -22.16 16.73
C VAL A 28 -1.54 -22.13 18.09
N ILE A 29 -1.37 -21.04 18.86
CA ILE A 29 -1.96 -20.89 20.20
C ILE A 29 -3.49 -20.96 20.12
N ILE A 30 -4.10 -20.25 19.18
CA ILE A 30 -5.55 -20.19 19.04
C ILE A 30 -6.14 -21.51 18.54
N LEU A 31 -5.49 -22.15 17.57
CA LEU A 31 -5.93 -23.47 17.10
C LEU A 31 -5.90 -24.51 18.22
N PHE A 32 -4.87 -24.47 19.08
CA PHE A 32 -4.79 -25.35 20.24
C PHE A 32 -5.87 -25.03 21.27
N ALA A 33 -6.16 -23.74 21.52
CA ALA A 33 -7.18 -23.31 22.47
C ALA A 33 -8.61 -23.72 22.07
N PHE A 34 -8.93 -23.70 20.78
CA PHE A 34 -10.27 -24.06 20.28
C PHE A 34 -10.46 -25.56 20.06
N LEU A 35 -9.49 -26.25 19.44
CA LEU A 35 -9.65 -27.66 19.08
C LEU A 35 -9.39 -28.60 20.26
N LEU A 36 -8.58 -28.21 21.25
CA LEU A 36 -8.20 -29.00 22.42
C LEU A 36 -7.74 -30.44 22.08
N ASN A 37 -7.32 -30.66 20.84
CA ASN A 37 -7.03 -31.96 20.26
C ASN A 37 -5.80 -31.83 19.37
N VAL A 38 -4.72 -32.43 19.84
CA VAL A 38 -3.40 -32.38 19.20
C VAL A 38 -3.46 -32.85 17.74
N ARG A 39 -4.30 -33.82 17.39
CA ARG A 39 -4.34 -34.39 16.04
C ARG A 39 -5.05 -33.48 15.04
N THR A 40 -6.21 -32.92 15.39
CA THR A 40 -6.93 -31.99 14.50
C THR A 40 -6.16 -30.68 14.35
N THR A 41 -5.54 -30.19 15.42
CA THR A 41 -4.63 -29.04 15.38
C THR A 41 -3.42 -29.33 14.51
N PHE A 42 -2.79 -30.50 14.63
CA PHE A 42 -1.63 -30.87 13.80
C PHE A 42 -1.97 -30.93 12.30
N ILE A 43 -3.09 -31.54 11.92
CA ILE A 43 -3.52 -31.61 10.51
C ILE A 43 -3.70 -30.20 9.95
N SER A 44 -4.39 -29.34 10.69
CA SER A 44 -4.63 -27.95 10.28
C SER A 44 -3.32 -27.17 10.18
N LEU A 45 -2.41 -27.32 11.15
CA LEU A 45 -1.12 -26.61 11.17
C LEU A 45 -0.17 -27.03 10.05
N VAL A 46 -0.20 -28.31 9.64
CA VAL A 46 0.62 -28.81 8.52
C VAL A 46 0.23 -28.14 7.18
N ALA A 47 -0.98 -27.59 7.06
CA ALA A 47 -1.39 -26.85 5.88
C ALA A 47 -0.55 -25.59 5.64
N ILE A 48 -0.13 -24.88 6.69
CA ILE A 48 0.70 -23.65 6.55
C ILE A 48 2.03 -23.93 5.82
N PRO A 49 2.94 -24.77 6.36
CA PRO A 49 4.25 -24.96 5.75
C PRO A 49 4.15 -25.61 4.36
N LEU A 50 3.16 -26.49 4.12
CA LEU A 50 2.96 -27.08 2.80
C LEU A 50 2.51 -26.05 1.77
N SER A 51 1.56 -25.18 2.13
CA SER A 51 1.08 -24.13 1.22
C SER A 51 2.17 -23.11 0.90
N LEU A 52 2.96 -22.72 1.91
CA LEU A 52 4.11 -21.84 1.73
C LEU A 52 5.22 -22.51 0.88
N LEU A 53 5.47 -23.81 1.05
CA LEU A 53 6.43 -24.55 0.24
C LEU A 53 5.99 -24.61 -1.23
N VAL A 54 4.73 -24.93 -1.49
CA VAL A 54 4.17 -24.91 -2.86
C VAL A 54 4.28 -23.52 -3.46
N THR A 55 3.99 -22.47 -2.68
CA THR A 55 4.14 -21.08 -3.12
C THR A 55 5.59 -20.75 -3.47
N ALA A 56 6.56 -21.16 -2.65
CA ALA A 56 7.98 -20.96 -2.91
C ALA A 56 8.46 -21.70 -4.18
N LEU A 57 7.92 -22.90 -4.45
CA LEU A 57 8.20 -23.64 -5.70
C LEU A 57 7.65 -22.89 -6.92
N VAL A 58 6.44 -22.33 -6.82
CA VAL A 58 5.85 -21.51 -7.88
C VAL A 58 6.67 -20.24 -8.11
N PHE A 59 7.10 -19.56 -7.05
CA PHE A 59 7.94 -18.36 -7.17
C PHE A 59 9.26 -18.68 -7.87
N ARG A 60 9.91 -19.79 -7.49
CA ARG A 60 11.14 -20.25 -8.13
C ARG A 60 10.93 -20.58 -9.62
N ALA A 61 9.81 -21.23 -9.96
CA ALA A 61 9.50 -21.58 -11.34
C ALA A 61 9.16 -20.34 -12.20
N ALA A 62 8.52 -19.34 -11.61
CA ALA A 62 8.12 -18.10 -12.28
C ALA A 62 9.19 -16.99 -12.25
N GLY A 63 10.31 -17.20 -11.53
CA GLY A 63 11.36 -16.18 -11.37
C GLY A 63 10.95 -14.99 -10.50
N ILE A 64 9.98 -15.18 -9.59
CA ILE A 64 9.51 -14.15 -8.67
C ILE A 64 10.48 -14.06 -7.49
N SER A 65 11.01 -12.86 -7.24
CA SER A 65 11.91 -12.59 -6.10
C SER A 65 11.14 -12.54 -4.77
N ILE A 66 11.79 -12.96 -3.69
CA ILE A 66 11.31 -12.69 -2.33
C ILE A 66 11.73 -11.26 -1.94
N ASN A 67 10.74 -10.42 -1.71
CA ASN A 67 10.87 -9.06 -1.21
C ASN A 67 9.81 -8.77 -0.13
N THR A 68 9.90 -7.60 0.50
CA THR A 68 8.99 -7.14 1.55
C THR A 68 7.51 -7.23 1.16
N MET A 69 7.16 -6.91 -0.10
CA MET A 69 5.77 -6.97 -0.57
C MET A 69 5.29 -8.41 -0.75
N THR A 70 6.11 -9.29 -1.33
CA THR A 70 5.75 -10.72 -1.44
C THR A 70 5.65 -11.40 -0.08
N LEU A 71 6.56 -11.10 0.86
CA LEU A 71 6.48 -11.61 2.24
C LEU A 71 5.28 -11.05 2.98
N GLY A 72 4.96 -9.77 2.77
CA GLY A 72 3.74 -9.15 3.28
C GLY A 72 2.47 -9.85 2.79
N GLY A 73 2.46 -10.29 1.52
CA GLY A 73 1.31 -11.01 0.95
C GLY A 73 1.13 -12.37 1.60
N LEU A 74 2.23 -13.08 1.85
CA LEU A 74 2.24 -14.32 2.63
C LEU A 74 1.81 -14.10 4.08
N ALA A 75 2.26 -12.99 4.70
CA ALA A 75 1.92 -12.64 6.07
C ALA A 75 0.44 -12.31 6.23
N ILE A 76 -0.17 -11.64 5.25
CA ILE A 76 -1.62 -11.41 5.24
C ILE A 76 -2.38 -12.72 5.02
N ALA A 77 -1.87 -13.59 4.14
CA ALA A 77 -2.50 -14.87 3.84
C ALA A 77 -2.43 -15.87 4.99
N ILE A 78 -1.48 -15.77 5.93
CA ILE A 78 -1.18 -16.84 6.88
C ILE A 78 -2.38 -17.31 7.71
N GLY A 79 -3.23 -16.38 8.14
CA GLY A 79 -4.45 -16.71 8.89
C GLY A 79 -5.52 -17.39 8.02
N GLU A 80 -5.52 -17.10 6.71
CA GLU A 80 -6.43 -17.69 5.75
C GLU A 80 -5.92 -19.03 5.19
N LEU A 81 -4.60 -19.25 5.12
CA LEU A 81 -4.00 -20.51 4.63
C LEU A 81 -4.46 -21.74 5.43
N VAL A 82 -4.83 -21.57 6.70
CA VAL A 82 -5.29 -22.67 7.56
C VAL A 82 -6.79 -22.86 7.47
N ASP A 83 -7.54 -21.85 7.03
CA ASP A 83 -8.99 -21.82 7.11
C ASP A 83 -9.62 -22.99 6.34
N ASP A 84 -9.19 -23.23 5.09
CA ASP A 84 -9.67 -24.36 4.27
C ASP A 84 -9.49 -25.70 5.00
N ALA A 85 -8.34 -25.88 5.66
CA ALA A 85 -8.01 -27.10 6.36
C ALA A 85 -8.81 -27.24 7.67
N ILE A 86 -8.99 -26.15 8.42
CA ILE A 86 -9.79 -26.12 9.66
C ILE A 86 -11.22 -26.55 9.35
N VAL A 87 -11.83 -25.96 8.32
CA VAL A 87 -13.20 -26.24 7.91
C VAL A 87 -13.38 -27.71 7.54
N ASP A 88 -12.48 -28.27 6.73
CA ASP A 88 -12.55 -29.67 6.28
C ASP A 88 -12.32 -30.63 7.45
N VAL A 89 -11.28 -30.40 8.26
CA VAL A 89 -10.95 -31.23 9.44
C VAL A 89 -12.11 -31.23 10.44
N GLU A 90 -12.72 -30.08 10.71
CA GLU A 90 -13.84 -29.98 11.65
C GLU A 90 -15.09 -30.69 11.12
N ASN A 91 -15.41 -30.55 9.82
CA ASN A 91 -16.55 -31.25 9.24
C ASN A 91 -16.34 -32.78 9.25
N VAL A 92 -15.14 -33.22 8.86
CA VAL A 92 -14.76 -34.64 8.90
C VAL A 92 -14.81 -35.18 10.33
N TYR A 93 -14.27 -34.43 11.29
CA TYR A 93 -14.26 -34.82 12.70
C TYR A 93 -15.69 -34.98 13.24
N ARG A 94 -16.58 -34.03 12.96
CA ARG A 94 -18.01 -34.08 13.30
C ARG A 94 -18.70 -35.32 12.72
N ARG A 95 -18.59 -35.54 11.40
CA ARG A 95 -19.24 -36.67 10.71
C ARG A 95 -18.69 -38.03 11.16
N LEU A 96 -17.40 -38.14 11.47
CA LEU A 96 -16.82 -39.36 12.03
C LEU A 96 -17.37 -39.67 13.44
N ARG A 97 -17.63 -38.64 14.25
CA ARG A 97 -18.24 -38.80 15.58
C ARG A 97 -19.70 -39.24 15.49
N GLU A 98 -20.49 -38.64 14.60
CA GLU A 98 -21.85 -39.07 14.30
C GLU A 98 -21.89 -40.52 13.81
N ASN A 99 -20.99 -40.90 12.91
CA ASN A 99 -20.92 -42.26 12.37
C ASN A 99 -20.59 -43.32 13.43
N LYS A 100 -19.81 -42.99 14.46
CA LYS A 100 -19.54 -43.88 15.59
C LYS A 100 -20.75 -44.10 16.50
N GLN A 101 -21.71 -43.19 16.51
CA GLN A 101 -22.94 -43.29 17.30
C GLN A 101 -24.04 -44.10 16.58
N LEU A 102 -23.86 -44.38 15.29
CA LEU A 102 -24.78 -45.22 14.51
C LEU A 102 -24.69 -46.69 14.94
N ALA A 103 -25.84 -47.38 14.95
CA ALA A 103 -25.91 -48.81 15.25
C ALA A 103 -25.09 -49.68 14.27
N GLN A 104 -24.88 -49.22 13.04
CA GLN A 104 -23.95 -49.80 12.06
C GLN A 104 -23.06 -48.69 11.47
N PRO A 105 -21.82 -48.53 11.97
CA PRO A 105 -20.89 -47.54 11.44
C PRO A 105 -20.56 -47.80 9.97
N ARG A 106 -20.67 -46.76 9.13
CA ARG A 106 -20.24 -46.82 7.73
C ARG A 106 -18.71 -46.88 7.63
N PRO A 107 -18.14 -47.38 6.52
CA PRO A 107 -16.68 -47.38 6.30
C PRO A 107 -16.10 -45.97 6.42
N VAL A 108 -15.05 -45.82 7.23
CA VAL A 108 -14.39 -44.54 7.54
C VAL A 108 -14.07 -43.74 6.28
N LEU A 109 -13.51 -44.38 5.25
CA LEU A 109 -13.14 -43.71 3.99
C LEU A 109 -14.34 -43.08 3.28
N LYS A 110 -15.51 -43.75 3.30
CA LYS A 110 -16.75 -43.19 2.70
C LYS A 110 -17.26 -42.00 3.49
N VAL A 111 -17.14 -42.04 4.82
CA VAL A 111 -17.57 -40.93 5.68
C VAL A 111 -16.68 -39.72 5.46
N ILE A 112 -15.36 -39.91 5.40
CA ILE A 112 -14.42 -38.81 5.12
C ILE A 112 -14.66 -38.24 3.72
N TYR A 113 -14.82 -39.10 2.71
CA TYR A 113 -15.11 -38.65 1.34
C TYR A 113 -16.39 -37.81 1.28
N ALA A 114 -17.49 -38.27 1.90
CA ALA A 114 -18.75 -37.56 1.93
C ALA A 114 -18.63 -36.22 2.68
N ALA A 115 -17.99 -36.22 3.86
CA ALA A 115 -17.79 -35.03 4.67
C ALA A 115 -16.93 -33.98 3.96
N SER A 116 -15.84 -34.38 3.30
CA SER A 116 -15.03 -33.44 2.52
C SER A 116 -15.74 -32.98 1.25
N SER A 117 -16.56 -33.83 0.61
CA SER A 117 -17.34 -33.43 -0.57
C SER A 117 -18.44 -32.42 -0.25
N GLU A 118 -19.01 -32.48 0.96
CA GLU A 118 -20.04 -31.55 1.47
C GLU A 118 -19.54 -30.10 1.47
N VAL A 119 -18.30 -29.87 1.95
CA VAL A 119 -17.74 -28.52 2.11
C VAL A 119 -16.92 -28.04 0.91
N ARG A 120 -16.49 -28.96 0.04
CA ARG A 120 -15.57 -28.67 -1.09
C ARG A 120 -16.05 -27.54 -1.99
N ASN A 121 -17.31 -27.57 -2.44
CA ASN A 121 -17.83 -26.57 -3.36
C ASN A 121 -17.79 -25.18 -2.72
N SER A 122 -18.20 -25.06 -1.46
CA SER A 122 -18.18 -23.80 -0.72
C SER A 122 -16.76 -23.25 -0.58
N ILE A 123 -15.78 -24.12 -0.27
CA ILE A 123 -14.37 -23.73 -0.18
C ILE A 123 -13.84 -23.23 -1.53
N VAL A 124 -14.08 -23.96 -2.62
CA VAL A 124 -13.61 -23.56 -3.97
C VAL A 124 -14.20 -22.23 -4.41
N TYR A 125 -15.52 -22.03 -4.24
CA TYR A 125 -16.16 -20.75 -4.60
C TYR A 125 -15.66 -19.59 -3.73
N ALA A 126 -15.45 -19.83 -2.43
CA ALA A 126 -14.86 -18.85 -1.54
C ALA A 126 -13.44 -18.46 -1.98
N THR A 127 -12.58 -19.43 -2.32
CA THR A 127 -11.25 -19.15 -2.86
C THR A 127 -11.30 -18.37 -4.18
N ILE A 128 -12.20 -18.73 -5.10
CA ILE A 128 -12.36 -17.98 -6.37
C ILE A 128 -12.74 -16.52 -6.10
N ILE A 129 -13.64 -16.27 -5.13
CA ILE A 129 -14.03 -14.92 -4.73
C ILE A 129 -12.84 -14.14 -4.17
N VAL A 130 -12.04 -14.78 -3.31
CA VAL A 130 -10.82 -14.16 -2.77
C VAL A 130 -9.82 -13.82 -3.87
N VAL A 131 -9.61 -14.71 -4.86
CA VAL A 131 -8.76 -14.43 -6.01
C VAL A 131 -9.32 -13.29 -6.88
N LEU A 132 -10.63 -13.29 -7.13
CA LEU A 132 -11.32 -12.28 -7.92
C LEU A 132 -11.22 -10.88 -7.28
N VAL A 133 -11.24 -10.82 -5.95
CA VAL A 133 -11.08 -9.60 -5.17
C VAL A 133 -9.72 -8.94 -5.39
N PHE A 134 -8.66 -9.72 -5.60
CA PHE A 134 -7.30 -9.21 -5.86
C PHE A 134 -7.00 -8.95 -7.33
N LEU A 135 -7.74 -9.55 -8.26
CA LEU A 135 -7.56 -9.34 -9.70
C LEU A 135 -7.45 -7.86 -10.13
N PRO A 136 -8.26 -6.92 -9.57
CA PRO A 136 -8.20 -5.54 -10.00
C PRO A 136 -6.88 -4.84 -9.64
N LEU A 137 -6.12 -5.36 -8.67
CA LEU A 137 -4.81 -4.84 -8.32
C LEU A 137 -3.80 -4.90 -9.48
N PHE A 138 -3.95 -5.90 -10.36
CA PHE A 138 -3.12 -6.07 -11.56
C PHE A 138 -3.46 -5.10 -12.70
N ALA A 139 -4.62 -4.45 -12.63
CA ALA A 139 -5.01 -3.41 -13.58
C ALA A 139 -4.45 -2.03 -13.22
N LEU A 140 -3.78 -1.90 -12.06
CA LEU A 140 -3.08 -0.68 -11.70
C LEU A 140 -1.82 -0.54 -12.54
N GLU A 141 -1.67 0.62 -13.17
CA GLU A 141 -0.51 0.97 -13.97
C GLU A 141 0.53 1.68 -13.08
N GLY A 142 1.65 2.11 -13.66
CA GLY A 142 2.58 3.00 -12.96
C GLY A 142 3.30 2.38 -11.76
N MET A 143 3.43 3.16 -10.70
CA MET A 143 4.23 2.83 -9.52
C MET A 143 3.43 1.99 -8.52
N GLU A 144 2.16 2.35 -8.32
CA GLU A 144 1.22 1.65 -7.47
C GLU A 144 1.09 0.16 -7.89
N GLY A 145 0.99 -0.12 -9.19
CA GLY A 145 0.95 -1.49 -9.71
C GLY A 145 2.24 -2.26 -9.44
N ARG A 146 3.41 -1.62 -9.58
CA ARG A 146 4.71 -2.27 -9.30
C ARG A 146 4.92 -2.58 -7.83
N ILE A 147 4.36 -1.76 -6.94
CA ILE A 147 4.45 -1.95 -5.48
C ILE A 147 3.47 -3.05 -5.03
N PHE A 148 2.22 -3.00 -5.49
CA PHE A 148 1.17 -3.88 -4.97
C PHE A 148 0.95 -5.18 -5.77
N ALA A 149 1.32 -5.26 -7.06
CA ALA A 149 1.18 -6.51 -7.81
C ALA A 149 1.96 -7.69 -7.18
N PRO A 150 3.21 -7.53 -6.70
CA PRO A 150 3.91 -8.62 -6.00
C PRO A 150 3.19 -9.09 -4.73
N LEU A 151 2.56 -8.16 -3.99
CA LEU A 151 1.73 -8.47 -2.83
C LEU A 151 0.55 -9.38 -3.23
N GLY A 152 -0.18 -9.00 -4.29
CA GLY A 152 -1.32 -9.77 -4.81
C GLY A 152 -0.92 -11.13 -5.37
N ILE A 153 0.20 -11.21 -6.11
CA ILE A 153 0.72 -12.49 -6.65
C ILE A 153 1.03 -13.44 -5.51
N ALA A 154 1.71 -12.97 -4.47
CA ALA A 154 2.07 -13.80 -3.32
C ALA A 154 0.84 -14.32 -2.59
N TYR A 155 -0.11 -13.42 -2.32
CA TYR A 155 -1.36 -13.77 -1.66
C TYR A 155 -2.18 -14.79 -2.47
N ILE A 156 -2.49 -14.51 -3.75
CA ILE A 156 -3.26 -15.41 -4.62
C ILE A 156 -2.58 -16.77 -4.74
N THR A 157 -1.26 -16.80 -5.01
CA THR A 157 -0.53 -18.07 -5.16
C THR A 157 -0.60 -18.89 -3.90
N SER A 158 -0.51 -18.24 -2.73
CA SER A 158 -0.56 -18.92 -1.44
C SER A 158 -1.94 -19.49 -1.11
N ILE A 159 -3.03 -18.77 -1.40
CA ILE A 159 -4.40 -19.25 -1.20
C ILE A 159 -4.76 -20.36 -2.19
N VAL A 160 -4.30 -20.27 -3.45
CA VAL A 160 -4.49 -21.37 -4.42
C VAL A 160 -3.70 -22.60 -3.99
N ALA A 161 -2.49 -22.41 -3.44
CA ALA A 161 -1.72 -23.49 -2.86
C ALA A 161 -2.41 -24.10 -1.62
N SER A 162 -3.02 -23.31 -0.74
CA SER A 162 -3.78 -23.81 0.41
C SER A 162 -5.00 -24.60 -0.01
N LEU A 163 -5.72 -24.14 -1.03
CA LEU A 163 -6.83 -24.89 -1.62
C LEU A 163 -6.36 -26.25 -2.13
N PHE A 164 -5.24 -26.29 -2.86
CA PHE A 164 -4.67 -27.55 -3.34
C PHE A 164 -4.32 -28.51 -2.19
N VAL A 165 -3.65 -28.00 -1.15
CA VAL A 165 -3.27 -28.77 0.04
C VAL A 165 -4.52 -29.27 0.78
N SER A 166 -5.53 -28.42 0.96
CA SER A 166 -6.77 -28.76 1.64
C SER A 166 -7.56 -29.83 0.89
N LEU A 167 -7.66 -29.76 -0.44
CA LEU A 167 -8.42 -30.75 -1.20
C LEU A 167 -7.72 -32.11 -1.38
N THR A 168 -6.40 -32.16 -1.20
CA THR A 168 -5.60 -33.36 -1.48
C THR A 168 -5.01 -33.99 -0.21
N ILE A 169 -4.24 -33.23 0.55
CA ILE A 169 -3.43 -33.73 1.68
C ILE A 169 -4.28 -33.81 2.95
N THR A 170 -5.15 -32.82 3.20
CA THR A 170 -5.95 -32.76 4.44
C THR A 170 -6.87 -33.98 4.64
N PRO A 171 -7.70 -34.41 3.67
CA PRO A 171 -8.51 -35.62 3.80
C PRO A 171 -7.69 -36.89 4.06
N VAL A 172 -6.51 -36.99 3.43
CA VAL A 172 -5.60 -38.14 3.60
C VAL A 172 -5.03 -38.17 5.02
N LEU A 173 -4.60 -37.03 5.55
CA LEU A 173 -4.15 -36.92 6.93
C LEU A 173 -5.28 -37.22 7.92
N CYS A 174 -6.51 -36.76 7.64
CA CYS A 174 -7.69 -37.12 8.42
C CYS A 174 -7.91 -38.63 8.47
N TYR A 175 -7.76 -39.34 7.35
CA TYR A 175 -7.90 -40.79 7.29
C TYR A 175 -6.87 -41.53 8.16
N TYR A 176 -5.61 -41.08 8.19
CA TYR A 176 -4.58 -41.74 8.99
C TYR A 176 -4.66 -41.42 10.49
N LEU A 177 -5.03 -40.20 10.87
CA LEU A 177 -4.87 -39.69 12.24
C LEU A 177 -6.15 -39.70 13.08
N LEU A 178 -7.33 -39.51 12.49
CA LEU A 178 -8.61 -39.35 13.22
C LEU A 178 -9.33 -40.65 13.63
N PRO A 179 -9.35 -41.74 12.84
CA PRO A 179 -10.24 -42.88 13.12
C PRO A 179 -9.94 -43.63 14.42
N LYS A 180 -8.68 -43.60 14.87
CA LYS A 180 -8.19 -44.33 16.06
C LYS A 180 -8.21 -43.48 17.34
N MET A 181 -8.99 -42.41 17.39
CA MET A 181 -9.02 -41.49 18.54
C MET A 181 -9.94 -41.99 19.66
N LYS A 182 -9.39 -42.15 20.87
CA LYS A 182 -10.13 -42.51 22.10
C LYS A 182 -11.10 -41.41 22.57
N GLN A 183 -10.79 -40.14 22.29
CA GLN A 183 -11.66 -38.99 22.60
C GLN A 183 -13.01 -39.00 21.86
N MET A 184 -13.18 -39.85 20.84
CA MET A 184 -14.47 -40.01 20.16
C MET A 184 -15.49 -40.83 20.96
N ASP A 185 -15.07 -41.51 22.03
CA ASP A 185 -15.89 -42.47 22.77
C ASP A 185 -16.69 -41.82 23.92
N HIS A 186 -16.50 -40.51 24.17
CA HIS A 186 -17.23 -39.74 25.17
C HIS A 186 -18.36 -38.90 24.54
N PRO A 187 -19.63 -39.09 24.96
CA PRO A 187 -20.70 -38.15 24.66
C PRO A 187 -20.43 -36.86 25.44
N GLU A 188 -20.46 -35.73 24.75
CA GLU A 188 -20.28 -34.37 25.31
C GLU A 188 -18.96 -34.01 26.01
N THR A 189 -18.02 -33.41 25.27
CA THR A 189 -17.08 -32.44 25.85
C THR A 189 -16.74 -31.34 24.86
N ASP A 190 -17.73 -30.54 24.49
CA ASP A 190 -17.43 -29.15 24.12
C ASP A 190 -16.65 -28.54 25.31
N GLY A 191 -15.49 -27.94 25.03
CA GLY A 191 -14.67 -27.28 26.05
C GLY A 191 -15.51 -26.29 26.86
N GLY A 192 -15.12 -26.01 28.12
CA GLY A 192 -15.87 -25.10 28.99
C GLY A 192 -16.14 -23.73 28.35
N LEU A 193 -15.17 -23.24 27.55
CA LEU A 193 -15.29 -22.03 26.74
C LEU A 193 -16.38 -22.13 25.66
N VAL A 194 -16.40 -23.21 24.89
CA VAL A 194 -17.38 -23.43 23.81
C VAL A 194 -18.80 -23.51 24.35
N ARG A 195 -19.02 -24.22 25.47
CA ARG A 195 -20.35 -24.28 26.11
C ARG A 195 -20.83 -22.92 26.60
N TRP A 196 -19.93 -22.11 27.15
CA TRP A 196 -20.25 -20.75 27.56
C TRP A 196 -20.61 -19.86 26.37
N LEU A 197 -19.83 -19.93 25.28
CA LEU A 197 -20.08 -19.19 24.04
C LEU A 197 -21.44 -19.58 23.43
N LYS A 198 -21.72 -20.87 23.24
CA LYS A 198 -23.00 -21.36 22.71
C LYS A 198 -24.18 -20.89 23.57
N LYS A 199 -24.07 -20.94 24.90
CA LYS A 199 -25.14 -20.48 25.81
C LYS A 199 -25.41 -18.97 25.68
N LYS A 200 -24.36 -18.17 25.53
CA LYS A 200 -24.49 -16.72 25.32
C LYS A 200 -25.06 -16.41 23.95
N ASP A 201 -24.58 -17.11 22.93
CA ASP A 201 -25.03 -16.97 21.55
C ASP A 201 -26.50 -17.36 21.40
N THR A 202 -26.95 -18.48 21.99
CA THR A 202 -28.38 -18.86 21.97
C THR A 202 -29.27 -17.75 22.55
N ARG A 203 -28.84 -17.10 23.64
CA ARG A 203 -29.60 -15.98 24.22
C ARG A 203 -29.62 -14.78 23.27
N LEU A 204 -28.48 -14.44 22.70
CA LEU A 204 -28.33 -13.33 21.77
C LEU A 204 -29.16 -13.53 20.48
N LEU A 205 -29.09 -14.73 19.89
CA LEU A 205 -29.87 -15.14 18.72
C LEU A 205 -31.37 -15.14 19.00
N SER A 206 -31.79 -15.76 20.12
CA SER A 206 -33.22 -15.82 20.48
C SER A 206 -33.82 -14.42 20.65
N TRP A 207 -33.06 -13.49 21.21
CA TRP A 207 -33.47 -12.09 21.34
C TRP A 207 -33.46 -11.35 19.99
N GLY A 208 -32.40 -11.53 19.19
CA GLY A 208 -32.27 -10.91 17.87
C GLY A 208 -33.38 -11.34 16.90
N LEU A 209 -33.76 -12.62 16.90
CA LEU A 209 -34.83 -13.16 16.08
C LEU A 209 -36.23 -12.66 16.49
N GLN A 210 -36.42 -12.28 17.76
CA GLN A 210 -37.67 -11.65 18.23
C GLN A 210 -37.75 -10.16 17.88
N HIS A 211 -36.61 -9.49 17.70
CA HIS A 211 -36.53 -8.06 17.40
C HIS A 211 -35.77 -7.76 16.09
N PRO A 212 -36.17 -8.33 14.94
CA PRO A 212 -35.42 -8.24 13.69
C PRO A 212 -35.31 -6.79 13.19
N LYS A 213 -36.37 -5.99 13.36
CA LYS A 213 -36.37 -4.57 12.97
C LYS A 213 -35.33 -3.77 13.76
N LEU A 214 -35.20 -4.03 15.07
CA LEU A 214 -34.26 -3.31 15.93
C LEU A 214 -32.82 -3.56 15.47
N ILE A 215 -32.44 -4.83 15.26
CA ILE A 215 -31.11 -5.23 14.79
C ILE A 215 -30.80 -4.59 13.44
N LEU A 216 -31.71 -4.68 12.47
CA LEU A 216 -31.47 -4.10 11.15
C LEU A 216 -31.35 -2.57 11.20
N THR A 217 -32.19 -1.90 12.00
CA THR A 217 -32.09 -0.44 12.16
C THR A 217 -30.83 0.00 12.87
N SER A 218 -30.37 -0.73 13.90
CA SER A 218 -29.13 -0.40 14.61
C SER A 218 -27.91 -0.63 13.73
N THR A 219 -27.86 -1.74 13.00
CA THR A 219 -26.80 -2.03 12.02
C THR A 219 -26.79 -1.00 10.89
N ALA A 220 -27.95 -0.65 10.34
CA ALA A 220 -28.04 0.40 9.32
C ALA A 220 -27.58 1.76 9.86
N LEU A 221 -27.93 2.11 11.11
CA LEU A 221 -27.46 3.33 11.75
C LEU A 221 -25.94 3.32 11.94
N LEU A 222 -25.37 2.21 12.42
CA LEU A 222 -23.92 2.05 12.56
C LEU A 222 -23.21 2.20 11.21
N PHE A 223 -23.75 1.61 10.15
CA PHE A 223 -23.23 1.77 8.80
C PHE A 223 -23.30 3.21 8.31
N VAL A 224 -24.43 3.90 8.50
CA VAL A 224 -24.57 5.31 8.11
C VAL A 224 -23.62 6.20 8.91
N MET A 225 -23.42 5.94 10.21
CA MET A 225 -22.43 6.67 11.02
C MET A 225 -21.01 6.43 10.51
N ALA A 226 -20.63 5.18 10.23
CA ALA A 226 -19.32 4.86 9.65
C ALA A 226 -19.13 5.54 8.28
N ALA A 227 -20.12 5.47 7.39
CA ALA A 227 -20.08 6.14 6.09
C ALA A 227 -19.99 7.66 6.21
N ALA A 228 -20.65 8.26 7.20
CA ALA A 228 -20.58 9.70 7.48
C ALA A 228 -19.20 10.13 8.01
N MET A 229 -18.38 9.20 8.53
CA MET A 229 -17.02 9.50 9.01
C MET A 229 -15.99 9.52 7.87
N VAL A 230 -16.23 8.81 6.78
CA VAL A 230 -15.29 8.69 5.63
C VAL A 230 -14.87 10.06 5.05
N PRO A 231 -15.77 11.05 4.85
CA PRO A 231 -15.39 12.36 4.33
C PRO A 231 -14.44 13.16 5.23
N PHE A 232 -14.32 12.80 6.51
CA PHE A 232 -13.44 13.46 7.48
C PHE A 232 -12.03 12.85 7.51
N PHE A 233 -11.79 11.74 6.82
CA PHE A 233 -10.47 11.13 6.75
C PHE A 233 -9.55 11.93 5.84
N GLY A 234 -8.31 12.09 6.29
CA GLY A 234 -7.23 12.60 5.46
C GLY A 234 -6.91 11.60 4.35
N THR A 235 -6.31 12.05 3.25
CA THR A 235 -5.91 11.15 2.16
C THR A 235 -4.44 11.31 1.79
N GLU A 236 -3.78 10.19 1.53
CA GLU A 236 -2.37 10.12 1.17
C GLU A 236 -2.13 9.06 0.09
N PHE A 237 -1.03 9.15 -0.66
CA PHE A 237 -0.70 8.16 -1.70
C PHE A 237 -0.27 6.83 -1.06
N LEU A 238 0.85 6.89 -0.35
CA LEU A 238 1.43 5.81 0.42
C LEU A 238 1.86 6.35 1.79
N PRO A 239 1.85 5.52 2.84
CA PRO A 239 2.50 5.86 4.10
C PRO A 239 3.97 6.21 3.87
N ALA A 240 4.50 7.12 4.69
CA ALA A 240 5.91 7.47 4.61
C ALA A 240 6.79 6.26 4.98
N PHE A 241 7.64 5.82 4.05
CA PHE A 241 8.64 4.79 4.32
C PHE A 241 9.58 5.22 5.44
N ASN A 242 10.13 4.29 6.21
CA ASN A 242 11.25 4.50 7.12
C ASN A 242 12.47 3.75 6.61
N GLU A 243 13.34 4.46 5.89
CA GLU A 243 14.52 3.88 5.25
C GLU A 243 15.74 3.80 6.20
N GLY A 244 15.59 4.22 7.48
CA GLY A 244 16.69 4.29 8.44
C GLY A 244 17.77 5.32 8.10
N SER A 245 17.56 6.11 7.04
CA SER A 245 18.47 7.12 6.53
C SER A 245 17.70 8.26 5.87
N LEU A 246 18.34 9.42 5.78
CA LEU A 246 17.79 10.61 5.13
C LEU A 246 18.68 11.06 3.99
N THR A 247 18.08 11.77 3.05
CA THR A 247 18.76 12.54 2.02
C THR A 247 18.36 13.99 2.17
N VAL A 248 19.33 14.84 2.48
CA VAL A 248 19.14 16.27 2.69
C VAL A 248 19.73 17.04 1.52
N ASN A 249 18.90 17.77 0.79
CA ASN A 249 19.34 18.62 -0.31
C ASN A 249 19.54 20.05 0.17
N PHE A 250 20.69 20.60 -0.16
CA PHE A 250 21.08 21.98 0.08
C PHE A 250 21.18 22.70 -1.26
N SER A 251 20.21 23.56 -1.54
CA SER A 251 20.18 24.36 -2.76
C SER A 251 20.56 25.81 -2.45
N ALA A 252 21.80 26.18 -2.77
CA ALA A 252 22.28 27.56 -2.72
C ALA A 252 21.77 28.37 -3.93
N PRO A 253 21.90 29.71 -3.93
CA PRO A 253 21.50 30.53 -5.07
C PRO A 253 22.27 30.11 -6.33
N ALA A 254 21.64 30.16 -7.50
CA ALA A 254 22.36 29.82 -8.73
C ALA A 254 23.48 30.83 -8.98
N GLY A 255 24.61 30.35 -9.50
CA GLY A 255 25.84 31.13 -9.65
C GLY A 255 26.78 31.06 -8.44
N THR A 256 26.39 30.43 -7.33
CA THR A 256 27.33 30.09 -6.26
C THR A 256 28.42 29.16 -6.78
N SER A 257 29.68 29.47 -6.43
CA SER A 257 30.84 28.68 -6.84
C SER A 257 30.88 27.33 -6.12
N LEU A 258 31.50 26.32 -6.74
CA LEU A 258 31.66 25.00 -6.13
C LEU A 258 32.36 25.07 -4.76
N ALA A 259 33.35 25.94 -4.61
CA ALA A 259 34.07 26.14 -3.35
C ALA A 259 33.15 26.66 -2.23
N GLU A 260 32.28 27.62 -2.54
CA GLU A 260 31.34 28.18 -1.56
C GLU A 260 30.22 27.18 -1.24
N SER A 261 29.69 26.46 -2.24
CA SER A 261 28.74 25.38 -2.03
C SER A 261 29.31 24.26 -1.17
N ASN A 262 30.59 23.92 -1.35
CA ASN A 262 31.30 22.96 -0.50
C ASN A 262 31.44 23.46 0.95
N ARG A 263 31.70 24.77 1.14
CA ARG A 263 31.75 25.41 2.47
C ARG A 263 30.38 25.34 3.17
N LEU A 264 29.30 25.68 2.47
CA LEU A 264 27.93 25.64 2.99
C LEU A 264 27.50 24.20 3.32
N GLY A 265 27.84 23.24 2.45
CA GLY A 265 27.60 21.81 2.70
C GLY A 265 28.33 21.30 3.94
N THR A 266 29.60 21.69 4.12
CA THR A 266 30.41 21.34 5.31
C THR A 266 29.77 21.88 6.60
N LEU A 267 29.25 23.12 6.55
CA LEU A 267 28.54 23.70 7.69
C LEU A 267 27.28 22.88 8.03
N GLY A 268 26.53 22.46 7.01
CA GLY A 268 25.36 21.57 7.14
C GLY A 268 25.72 20.24 7.81
N GLU A 269 26.75 19.56 7.30
CA GLU A 269 27.26 18.29 7.87
C GLU A 269 27.62 18.45 9.36
N GLN A 270 28.32 19.54 9.72
CA GLN A 270 28.68 19.82 11.11
C GLN A 270 27.47 20.06 12.03
N GLN A 271 26.40 20.70 11.54
CA GLN A 271 25.20 20.89 12.34
C GLN A 271 24.42 19.57 12.52
N MET A 272 24.35 18.75 11.46
CA MET A 272 23.69 17.44 11.52
C MET A 272 24.44 16.48 12.45
N LEU A 273 25.77 16.47 12.42
CA LEU A 273 26.59 15.63 13.32
C LEU A 273 26.48 16.00 14.81
N LYS A 274 25.91 17.17 15.16
CA LYS A 274 25.61 17.52 16.56
C LYS A 274 24.35 16.82 17.09
N ILE A 275 23.53 16.25 16.20
CA ILE A 275 22.35 15.49 16.58
C ILE A 275 22.82 14.11 17.07
N PRO A 276 22.52 13.71 18.33
CA PRO A 276 23.05 12.48 18.92
C PRO A 276 22.79 11.20 18.12
N GLU A 277 21.66 11.15 17.42
CA GLU A 277 21.18 10.03 16.62
C GLU A 277 21.91 9.90 15.28
N VAL A 278 22.59 10.95 14.80
CA VAL A 278 23.30 10.90 13.51
C VAL A 278 24.63 10.15 13.68
N ALA A 279 24.81 9.08 12.90
CA ALA A 279 26.03 8.28 12.91
C ALA A 279 27.12 8.88 12.01
N TYR A 280 26.74 9.25 10.78
CA TYR A 280 27.64 9.87 9.81
C TYR A 280 26.85 10.66 8.76
N THR A 281 27.59 11.52 8.05
CA THR A 281 27.09 12.24 6.88
C THR A 281 28.01 11.96 5.69
N ALA A 282 27.45 11.90 4.49
CA ALA A 282 28.21 11.78 3.25
C ALA A 282 27.61 12.74 2.22
N ARG A 283 28.43 13.58 1.62
CA ARG A 283 27.95 14.65 0.73
C ARG A 283 28.50 14.52 -0.68
N ARG A 284 27.64 14.81 -1.64
CA ARG A 284 27.97 15.12 -3.04
C ARG A 284 27.58 16.57 -3.31
N THR A 285 28.49 17.39 -3.82
CA THR A 285 28.20 18.76 -4.25
C THR A 285 28.47 18.91 -5.74
N GLY A 286 27.50 19.43 -6.48
CA GLY A 286 27.52 19.44 -7.93
C GLY A 286 27.34 18.04 -8.52
N ARG A 287 28.02 17.78 -9.63
CA ARG A 287 27.97 16.52 -10.38
C ARG A 287 29.36 15.98 -10.66
N ALA A 288 29.46 14.66 -10.82
CA ALA A 288 30.59 14.05 -11.51
C ALA A 288 30.40 14.15 -13.04
N GLU A 289 31.48 13.97 -13.81
CA GLU A 289 31.43 14.10 -15.28
C GLU A 289 30.45 13.13 -15.94
N LEU A 290 30.38 11.89 -15.45
CA LEU A 290 29.50 10.80 -15.93
C LEU A 290 28.32 10.52 -14.99
N ASP A 291 27.96 11.46 -14.12
CA ASP A 291 26.81 11.30 -13.23
C ASP A 291 25.51 11.32 -14.03
N GLU A 292 24.62 10.35 -13.79
CA GLU A 292 23.28 10.32 -14.37
C GLU A 292 22.41 11.49 -13.86
N HIS A 293 22.80 12.09 -12.72
CA HIS A 293 22.13 13.23 -12.13
C HIS A 293 22.71 14.55 -12.64
N ALA A 294 21.89 15.31 -13.37
CA ALA A 294 22.24 16.65 -13.85
C ALA A 294 22.09 17.71 -12.75
N GLU A 295 22.88 17.60 -11.68
CA GLU A 295 22.89 18.59 -10.60
C GLU A 295 23.84 19.75 -10.90
N SER A 296 23.40 20.97 -10.56
CA SER A 296 24.22 22.18 -10.71
C SER A 296 25.21 22.31 -9.55
N VAL A 297 26.30 23.04 -9.78
CA VAL A 297 27.37 23.26 -8.77
C VAL A 297 26.89 23.87 -7.45
N ASN A 298 25.75 24.57 -7.49
CA ASN A 298 25.12 25.20 -6.34
C ASN A 298 24.23 24.26 -5.52
N ASN A 299 24.09 22.99 -5.91
CA ASN A 299 23.32 22.00 -5.17
C ASN A 299 24.23 20.98 -4.47
N SER A 300 23.89 20.62 -3.24
CA SER A 300 24.55 19.55 -2.49
C SER A 300 23.53 18.55 -1.98
N GLU A 301 23.82 17.27 -2.17
CA GLU A 301 23.03 16.15 -1.65
C GLU A 301 23.82 15.52 -0.50
N ILE A 302 23.25 15.52 0.70
CA ILE A 302 23.88 15.01 1.91
C ILE A 302 23.07 13.80 2.40
N GLU A 303 23.67 12.63 2.33
CA GLU A 303 23.16 11.41 2.94
C GLU A 303 23.46 11.44 4.44
N VAL A 304 22.44 11.16 5.24
CA VAL A 304 22.53 11.12 6.70
C VAL A 304 22.07 9.75 7.15
N ALA A 305 22.94 9.03 7.85
CA ALA A 305 22.59 7.74 8.44
C ALA A 305 22.45 7.88 9.95
N PHE A 306 21.46 7.19 10.50
CA PHE A 306 21.23 7.16 11.95
C PHE A 306 22.00 6.03 12.61
N LYS A 307 22.30 6.21 13.89
CA LYS A 307 22.76 5.13 14.77
C LYS A 307 21.62 4.15 15.00
N THR A 308 21.99 2.89 15.20
CA THR A 308 21.04 1.87 15.67
C THR A 308 20.62 2.13 17.12
N GLU A 309 19.47 1.60 17.54
CA GLU A 309 19.03 1.70 18.94
C GLU A 309 20.07 1.12 19.90
N GLU A 310 20.66 -0.03 19.57
CA GLU A 310 21.72 -0.67 20.36
C GLU A 310 22.97 0.23 20.51
N GLU A 311 23.33 0.98 19.47
CA GLU A 311 24.44 1.93 19.53
C GLU A 311 24.11 3.13 20.45
N LEU A 312 22.87 3.61 20.44
CA LEU A 312 22.43 4.69 21.33
C LEU A 312 22.31 4.24 22.79
N GLU A 313 21.82 3.03 23.04
CA GLU A 313 21.73 2.45 24.38
C GLU A 313 23.12 2.30 25.03
N LYS A 314 24.13 1.90 24.24
CA LYS A 314 25.53 1.87 24.70
C LYS A 314 26.08 3.25 25.09
N GLU A 315 25.52 4.32 24.52
CA GLU A 315 25.82 5.71 24.87
C GLU A 315 24.94 6.26 26.02
N GLY A 316 24.06 5.43 26.60
CA GLY A 316 23.12 5.83 27.66
C GLY A 316 22.00 6.74 27.16
N LYS A 317 21.68 6.67 25.86
CA LYS A 317 20.63 7.48 25.22
C LYS A 317 19.55 6.58 24.63
N THR A 318 18.36 7.15 24.47
CA THR A 318 17.22 6.50 23.84
C THR A 318 16.95 7.15 22.49
N MET A 319 16.58 6.35 21.49
CA MET A 319 16.16 6.86 20.18
C MET A 319 14.88 7.71 20.34
N ARG A 320 14.94 8.97 19.89
CA ARG A 320 13.77 9.86 19.81
C ARG A 320 12.85 9.46 18.66
N SER A 321 11.62 9.95 18.68
CA SER A 321 10.72 9.73 17.55
C SER A 321 11.29 10.37 16.28
N ARG A 322 10.99 9.77 15.13
CA ARG A 322 11.48 10.28 13.85
C ARG A 322 11.06 11.72 13.59
N ASP A 323 9.82 12.07 13.93
CA ASP A 323 9.30 13.42 13.75
C ASP A 323 10.06 14.44 14.60
N GLU A 324 10.44 14.09 15.83
CA GLU A 324 11.29 14.92 16.68
C GLU A 324 12.70 15.11 16.10
N ILE A 325 13.30 14.03 15.58
CA ILE A 325 14.63 14.09 14.94
C ILE A 325 14.58 14.98 13.70
N LEU A 326 13.55 14.84 12.87
CA LEU A 326 13.35 15.67 11.68
C LEU A 326 13.09 17.13 12.05
N ALA A 327 12.32 17.41 13.10
CA ALA A 327 12.07 18.76 13.58
C ALA A 327 13.36 19.42 14.10
N ASP A 328 14.14 18.73 14.93
CA ASP A 328 15.44 19.21 15.45
C ASP A 328 16.43 19.45 14.29
N MET A 329 16.45 18.55 13.29
CA MET A 329 17.26 18.74 12.08
C MET A 329 16.83 19.97 11.29
N ARG A 330 15.52 20.17 11.05
CA ARG A 330 15.01 21.37 10.38
C ARG A 330 15.39 22.64 11.13
N GLU A 331 15.25 22.65 12.45
CA GLU A 331 15.62 23.79 13.29
C GLU A 331 17.11 24.13 13.16
N LYS A 332 18.01 23.15 13.34
CA LYS A 332 19.46 23.39 13.23
C LYS A 332 19.88 23.83 11.84
N LEU A 333 19.26 23.27 10.79
CA LEU A 333 19.58 23.62 9.41
C LEU A 333 19.02 24.98 8.99
N SER A 334 17.93 25.44 9.61
CA SER A 334 17.36 26.77 9.37
C SER A 334 18.30 27.92 9.73
N LEU A 335 19.31 27.67 10.58
CA LEU A 335 20.35 28.63 10.94
C LEU A 335 21.31 28.97 9.78
N ILE A 336 21.33 28.14 8.74
CA ILE A 336 22.20 28.31 7.57
C ILE A 336 21.54 29.28 6.60
N THR A 337 21.95 30.54 6.66
CA THR A 337 21.40 31.58 5.78
C THR A 337 21.81 31.38 4.33
N GLY A 338 20.88 31.70 3.41
CA GLY A 338 21.14 31.66 1.97
C GLY A 338 20.99 30.29 1.31
N VAL A 339 20.61 29.22 2.04
CA VAL A 339 20.41 27.88 1.48
C VAL A 339 18.95 27.44 1.68
N ASN A 340 18.35 26.83 0.67
CA ASN A 340 17.08 26.13 0.83
C ASN A 340 17.37 24.66 1.15
N VAL A 341 16.72 24.14 2.18
CA VAL A 341 16.91 22.78 2.68
C VAL A 341 15.65 21.97 2.39
N ASN A 342 15.81 20.80 1.79
CA ASN A 342 14.75 19.82 1.60
C ASN A 342 15.21 18.48 2.17
N ILE A 343 14.45 17.95 3.13
CA ILE A 343 14.76 16.69 3.81
C ILE A 343 13.84 15.60 3.25
N GLY A 344 14.44 14.59 2.63
CA GLY A 344 13.76 13.40 2.14
C GLY A 344 14.49 12.12 2.56
N GLN A 345 14.24 11.04 1.83
CA GLN A 345 14.91 9.75 2.02
C GLN A 345 15.37 9.20 0.67
N PRO A 346 16.44 8.39 0.63
CA PRO A 346 17.05 7.97 -0.63
C PRO A 346 16.06 7.40 -1.67
N ILE A 347 15.22 6.42 -1.29
CA ILE A 347 14.27 5.74 -2.17
C ILE A 347 13.08 6.65 -2.43
N SER A 348 12.46 7.20 -1.38
CA SER A 348 11.29 8.07 -1.49
C SER A 348 11.53 9.26 -2.43
N HIS A 349 12.70 9.88 -2.30
CA HIS A 349 13.13 11.02 -3.10
C HIS A 349 13.38 10.67 -4.57
N ARG A 350 13.92 9.47 -4.83
CA ARG A 350 14.07 8.94 -6.19
C ARG A 350 12.71 8.62 -6.81
N LEU A 351 11.78 8.06 -6.03
CA LEU A 351 10.41 7.81 -6.48
C LEU A 351 9.70 9.12 -6.85
N ASP A 352 9.79 10.15 -6.00
CA ASP A 352 9.20 11.47 -6.27
C ASP A 352 9.76 12.10 -7.55
N HIS A 353 11.09 12.02 -7.72
CA HIS A 353 11.77 12.54 -8.90
C HIS A 353 11.36 11.79 -10.18
N LEU A 354 11.20 10.46 -10.11
CA LEU A 354 10.72 9.66 -11.25
C LEU A 354 9.26 9.94 -11.60
N LEU A 355 8.41 10.24 -10.60
CA LEU A 355 6.99 10.54 -10.82
C LEU A 355 6.76 11.93 -11.42
N SER A 356 7.44 12.93 -10.90
CA SER A 356 7.07 14.33 -11.14
C SER A 356 8.16 15.18 -11.76
N GLY A 357 9.38 14.64 -11.86
CA GLY A 357 10.59 15.39 -12.22
C GLY A 357 11.09 16.31 -11.10
N VAL A 358 10.45 16.30 -9.92
CA VAL A 358 10.90 17.05 -8.75
C VAL A 358 10.90 16.17 -7.49
N ARG A 359 11.74 16.58 -6.56
CA ARG A 359 12.08 15.88 -5.32
C ARG A 359 11.14 16.28 -4.16
N ALA A 360 9.84 16.19 -4.38
CA ALA A 360 8.82 16.59 -3.40
C ALA A 360 7.49 15.86 -3.62
N GLN A 361 6.68 15.76 -2.57
CA GLN A 361 5.37 15.09 -2.62
C GLN A 361 4.38 15.79 -3.56
N VAL A 362 4.43 17.13 -3.63
CA VAL A 362 3.55 17.95 -4.47
C VAL A 362 4.38 18.85 -5.39
N ALA A 363 4.03 18.83 -6.67
CA ALA A 363 4.66 19.63 -7.72
C ALA A 363 3.61 20.49 -8.44
N ILE A 364 3.55 21.78 -8.14
CA ILE A 364 2.66 22.71 -8.87
C ILE A 364 3.45 23.25 -10.06
N LYS A 365 3.05 22.89 -11.28
CA LYS A 365 3.75 23.29 -12.51
C LYS A 365 2.99 24.43 -13.18
N VAL A 366 3.68 25.51 -13.50
CA VAL A 366 3.15 26.62 -14.31
C VAL A 366 3.75 26.52 -15.70
N PHE A 367 2.90 26.47 -16.72
CA PHE A 367 3.29 26.44 -18.13
C PHE A 367 3.06 27.80 -18.78
N GLY A 368 3.91 28.15 -19.76
CA GLY A 368 3.83 29.42 -20.48
C GLY A 368 5.11 29.74 -21.26
N ASN A 369 5.06 30.72 -22.16
CA ASN A 369 6.18 30.99 -23.08
C ASN A 369 7.26 31.92 -22.50
N ASP A 370 6.87 32.91 -21.70
CA ASP A 370 7.77 33.92 -21.15
C ASP A 370 8.29 33.53 -19.76
N LEU A 371 9.62 33.51 -19.60
CA LEU A 371 10.29 33.09 -18.37
C LEU A 371 10.14 34.07 -17.21
N LEU A 372 9.94 35.36 -17.50
CA LEU A 372 9.74 36.39 -16.48
C LEU A 372 8.32 36.31 -15.92
N GLU A 373 7.32 36.15 -16.79
CA GLU A 373 5.94 35.91 -16.38
C GLU A 373 5.80 34.60 -15.60
N LEU A 374 6.43 33.52 -16.05
CA LEU A 374 6.46 32.25 -15.31
C LEU A 374 6.96 32.43 -13.88
N ARG A 375 8.08 33.15 -13.69
CA ARG A 375 8.62 33.46 -12.37
C ARG A 375 7.67 34.29 -11.51
N ARG A 376 6.99 35.28 -12.11
CA ARG A 376 6.02 36.11 -11.40
C ARG A 376 4.86 35.25 -10.89
N TYR A 377 4.24 34.48 -11.76
CA TYR A 377 3.13 33.59 -11.39
C TYR A 377 3.55 32.53 -10.39
N ALA A 378 4.75 31.95 -10.53
CA ALA A 378 5.25 30.98 -9.55
C ALA A 378 5.41 31.57 -8.15
N ASN A 379 5.84 32.83 -8.04
CA ASN A 379 5.94 33.52 -6.76
C ASN A 379 4.57 33.88 -6.18
N GLU A 380 3.58 34.22 -7.01
CA GLU A 380 2.18 34.41 -6.59
C GLU A 380 1.58 33.10 -6.06
N VAL A 381 1.79 32.00 -6.77
CA VAL A 381 1.39 30.65 -6.33
C VAL A 381 2.07 30.28 -5.03
N ARG A 382 3.38 30.54 -4.89
CA ARG A 382 4.14 30.32 -3.64
C ARG A 382 3.55 31.13 -2.49
N ALA A 383 3.23 32.41 -2.71
CA ALA A 383 2.65 33.26 -1.67
C ALA A 383 1.29 32.71 -1.21
N ALA A 384 0.43 32.32 -2.15
CA ALA A 384 -0.87 31.71 -1.83
C ALA A 384 -0.71 30.38 -1.06
N ALA A 385 0.16 29.50 -1.55
CA ALA A 385 0.42 28.19 -0.93
C ALA A 385 1.05 28.28 0.47
N SER A 386 1.90 29.28 0.72
CA SER A 386 2.57 29.47 2.02
C SER A 386 1.62 29.76 3.19
N THR A 387 0.39 30.19 2.89
CA THR A 387 -0.64 30.45 3.90
C THR A 387 -1.43 29.20 4.31
N VAL A 388 -1.17 28.05 3.69
CA VAL A 388 -1.89 26.81 3.96
C VAL A 388 -1.21 26.05 5.10
N PRO A 389 -1.93 25.71 6.18
CA PRO A 389 -1.40 24.87 7.25
C PRO A 389 -0.95 23.50 6.73
N GLY A 390 0.21 23.04 7.18
CA GLY A 390 0.82 21.74 6.81
C GLY A 390 1.78 21.80 5.62
N VAL A 391 1.89 22.94 4.93
CA VAL A 391 2.88 23.13 3.86
C VAL A 391 4.27 23.36 4.45
N VAL A 392 5.20 22.47 4.12
CA VAL A 392 6.62 22.57 4.52
C VAL A 392 7.54 22.46 3.31
N ASP A 393 8.80 22.89 3.46
CA ASP A 393 9.83 22.84 2.42
C ASP A 393 9.41 23.51 1.09
N LEU A 394 8.52 24.51 1.16
CA LEU A 394 7.96 25.19 0.00
C LEU A 394 9.03 26.00 -0.74
N GLN A 395 9.27 25.62 -1.99
CA GLN A 395 10.26 26.26 -2.84
C GLN A 395 9.79 26.42 -4.27
N VAL A 396 10.13 27.56 -4.86
CA VAL A 396 10.01 27.78 -6.30
C VAL A 396 11.32 27.36 -6.94
N GLU A 397 11.22 26.57 -8.00
CA GLU A 397 12.34 26.22 -8.86
C GLU A 397 13.12 27.48 -9.23
N LYS A 398 14.42 27.48 -8.91
CA LYS A 398 15.27 28.66 -9.02
C LYS A 398 15.70 28.86 -10.46
N GLN A 399 14.79 29.39 -11.26
CA GLN A 399 15.13 30.04 -12.51
C GLN A 399 15.55 31.48 -12.17
N VAL A 400 16.85 31.74 -12.14
CA VAL A 400 17.38 33.08 -11.88
C VAL A 400 18.30 33.46 -13.02
N GLN A 401 18.51 34.76 -13.19
CA GLN A 401 19.55 35.21 -14.09
C GLN A 401 20.88 35.12 -13.35
N ILE A 402 21.75 34.24 -13.83
CA ILE A 402 23.13 34.17 -13.37
C ILE A 402 23.96 35.10 -14.25
N PRO A 403 25.00 35.71 -13.69
CA PRO A 403 25.93 36.47 -14.50
C PRO A 403 26.65 35.54 -15.48
N GLN A 404 26.63 35.92 -16.76
CA GLN A 404 27.34 35.22 -17.82
C GLN A 404 28.31 36.19 -18.49
N LEU A 405 29.50 35.67 -18.79
CA LEU A 405 30.44 36.37 -19.65
C LEU A 405 30.07 36.07 -21.10
N LEU A 406 29.52 37.07 -21.78
CA LEU A 406 29.16 36.96 -23.19
C LEU A 406 30.25 37.61 -24.04
N ILE A 407 30.89 36.82 -24.90
CA ILE A 407 31.79 37.32 -25.93
C ILE A 407 30.98 37.40 -27.22
N ARG A 408 30.62 38.60 -27.64
CA ARG A 408 29.81 38.87 -28.84
C ARG A 408 30.72 39.37 -29.97
N PRO A 409 31.05 38.54 -30.98
CA PRO A 409 31.89 38.98 -32.08
C PRO A 409 31.24 40.13 -32.85
N ARG A 410 32.02 41.16 -33.21
CA ARG A 410 31.57 42.31 -33.98
C ARG A 410 31.74 42.02 -35.46
N ASP A 411 30.63 41.82 -36.17
CA ASP A 411 30.66 41.41 -37.59
C ASP A 411 31.42 42.38 -38.50
N GLU A 412 31.32 43.68 -38.24
CA GLU A 412 32.03 44.70 -39.02
C GLU A 412 33.54 44.62 -38.81
N ALA A 413 33.98 44.44 -37.56
CA ALA A 413 35.39 44.32 -37.22
C ALA A 413 35.98 43.01 -37.76
N LEU A 414 35.26 41.89 -37.61
CA LEU A 414 35.67 40.61 -38.18
C LEU A 414 35.89 40.71 -39.70
N ARG A 415 34.95 41.34 -40.43
CA ARG A 415 35.09 41.57 -41.89
C ARG A 415 36.29 42.45 -42.23
N ALA A 416 36.54 43.50 -41.45
CA ALA A 416 37.67 44.40 -41.66
C ALA A 416 39.02 43.68 -41.51
N TYR A 417 39.12 42.72 -40.59
CA TYR A 417 40.30 41.89 -40.39
C TYR A 417 40.30 40.58 -41.19
N GLY A 418 39.28 40.33 -42.01
CA GLY A 418 39.13 39.12 -42.81
C GLY A 418 38.86 37.84 -42.00
N MET A 419 38.46 37.95 -40.73
CA MET A 419 38.28 36.83 -39.81
C MET A 419 36.92 36.16 -39.96
N GLU A 420 36.89 34.82 -39.86
CA GLU A 420 35.66 34.06 -39.79
C GLU A 420 35.17 33.92 -38.35
N ARG A 421 33.87 34.14 -38.10
CA ARG A 421 33.26 34.03 -36.77
C ARG A 421 33.53 32.65 -36.12
N GLY A 422 33.40 31.57 -36.89
CA GLY A 422 33.57 30.21 -36.39
C GLY A 422 35.01 29.91 -35.95
N GLU A 423 36.00 30.48 -36.63
CA GLU A 423 37.42 30.33 -36.28
C GLU A 423 37.74 31.07 -34.97
N VAL A 424 37.32 32.33 -34.87
CA VAL A 424 37.48 33.10 -33.63
C VAL A 424 36.84 32.39 -32.45
N VAL A 425 35.61 31.88 -32.58
CA VAL A 425 34.97 31.15 -31.47
C VAL A 425 35.76 29.90 -31.06
N ARG A 426 36.28 29.12 -32.01
CA ARG A 426 37.11 27.93 -31.72
C ARG A 426 38.42 28.28 -31.02
N ASP A 427 39.06 29.39 -31.41
CA ASP A 427 40.27 29.88 -30.75
C ASP A 427 39.96 30.26 -29.30
N LEU A 428 38.86 30.98 -29.07
CA LEU A 428 38.44 31.35 -27.72
C LEU A 428 38.06 30.14 -26.87
N GLU A 429 37.39 29.13 -27.44
CA GLU A 429 37.13 27.86 -26.76
C GLU A 429 38.44 27.19 -26.32
N THR A 430 39.43 27.13 -27.22
CA THR A 430 40.76 26.56 -26.93
C THR A 430 41.49 27.34 -25.85
N LEU A 431 41.47 28.67 -25.92
CA LEU A 431 42.19 29.53 -24.97
C LEU A 431 41.52 29.55 -23.58
N PHE A 432 40.19 29.57 -23.50
CA PHE A 432 39.45 29.73 -22.25
C PHE A 432 38.98 28.42 -21.63
N GLN A 433 38.29 27.56 -22.38
CA GLN A 433 37.78 26.27 -21.88
C GLN A 433 38.88 25.21 -21.85
N GLY A 434 39.83 25.32 -22.79
CA GLY A 434 40.94 24.40 -22.97
C GLY A 434 40.61 23.34 -24.02
N ALA A 435 41.57 23.06 -24.89
CA ALA A 435 41.46 21.98 -25.87
C ALA A 435 42.33 20.79 -25.46
N VAL A 436 41.75 19.59 -25.48
CA VAL A 436 42.51 18.34 -25.35
C VAL A 436 43.31 18.14 -26.64
N VAL A 437 44.62 18.39 -26.59
CA VAL A 437 45.51 18.29 -27.76
C VAL A 437 46.14 16.90 -27.91
N SER A 438 46.19 16.15 -26.81
CA SER A 438 46.73 14.79 -26.79
C SER A 438 46.27 14.06 -25.52
N GLN A 439 46.56 12.76 -25.43
CA GLN A 439 46.40 11.98 -24.22
C GLN A 439 47.73 11.33 -23.85
N MET A 440 48.20 11.57 -22.63
CA MET A 440 49.35 10.88 -22.08
C MET A 440 48.92 9.53 -21.50
N LEU A 441 49.60 8.47 -21.91
CA LEU A 441 49.37 7.11 -21.42
C LEU A 441 50.39 6.77 -20.33
N ASP A 442 49.91 6.42 -19.15
CA ASP A 442 50.72 5.89 -18.05
C ASP A 442 50.19 4.49 -17.67
N GLY A 443 50.76 3.47 -18.31
CA GLY A 443 50.26 2.09 -18.26
C GLY A 443 48.85 2.00 -18.86
N GLN A 444 47.87 1.68 -18.03
CA GLN A 444 46.45 1.63 -18.41
C GLN A 444 45.69 2.94 -18.16
N LYS A 445 46.30 3.92 -17.46
CA LYS A 445 45.68 5.23 -17.20
C LYS A 445 45.90 6.16 -18.39
N ARG A 446 44.88 6.96 -18.70
CA ARG A 446 44.93 8.00 -19.73
C ARG A 446 44.72 9.35 -19.07
N PHE A 447 45.57 10.32 -19.40
CA PHE A 447 45.48 11.68 -18.91
C PHE A 447 45.38 12.63 -20.09
N ASP A 448 44.34 13.47 -20.11
CA ASP A 448 44.19 14.48 -21.15
C ASP A 448 45.28 15.55 -20.99
N LEU A 449 46.01 15.80 -22.08
CA LEU A 449 46.92 16.94 -22.19
C LEU A 449 46.12 18.11 -22.75
N VAL A 450 45.84 19.09 -21.90
CA VAL A 450 45.00 20.24 -22.23
C VAL A 450 45.85 21.49 -22.40
N VAL A 451 45.68 22.19 -23.51
CA VAL A 451 46.23 23.53 -23.73
C VAL A 451 45.15 24.55 -23.40
N LYS A 452 45.48 25.50 -22.52
CA LYS A 452 44.62 26.62 -22.11
C LYS A 452 45.48 27.76 -21.60
N LEU A 453 44.95 28.99 -21.59
CA LEU A 453 45.67 30.12 -21.02
C LEU A 453 45.85 29.99 -19.50
N PRO A 454 46.91 30.60 -18.93
CA PRO A 454 47.06 30.72 -17.47
C PRO A 454 45.83 31.36 -16.84
N GLU A 455 45.52 30.99 -15.59
CA GLU A 455 44.35 31.52 -14.87
C GLU A 455 44.36 33.05 -14.74
N ALA A 456 45.55 33.65 -14.58
CA ALA A 456 45.72 35.10 -14.49
C ALA A 456 45.29 35.88 -15.75
N GLU A 457 45.23 35.22 -16.91
CA GLU A 457 44.76 35.85 -18.17
C GLU A 457 43.26 35.62 -18.43
N ARG A 458 42.59 34.87 -17.54
CA ARG A 458 41.19 34.45 -17.68
C ARG A 458 40.32 34.78 -16.47
N ASN A 459 40.88 35.45 -15.46
CA ASN A 459 40.21 35.73 -14.19
C ASN A 459 39.43 37.06 -14.21
N ASP A 460 39.68 37.94 -15.18
CA ASP A 460 39.06 39.26 -15.27
C ASP A 460 38.66 39.60 -16.72
N ILE A 461 37.57 40.36 -16.85
CA ILE A 461 37.00 40.82 -18.12
C ILE A 461 38.02 41.64 -18.91
N ALA A 462 38.80 42.50 -18.23
CA ALA A 462 39.82 43.31 -18.89
C ALA A 462 40.94 42.44 -19.48
N ALA A 463 41.37 41.40 -18.76
CA ALA A 463 42.37 40.44 -19.24
C ALA A 463 41.85 39.65 -20.45
N ILE A 464 40.60 39.19 -20.38
CA ILE A 464 39.93 38.49 -21.48
C ILE A 464 39.82 39.40 -22.72
N GLY A 465 39.49 40.68 -22.54
CA GLY A 465 39.44 41.66 -23.64
C GLY A 465 40.80 41.97 -24.27
N GLN A 466 41.90 41.69 -23.57
CA GLN A 466 43.27 41.86 -24.06
C GLN A 466 43.87 40.58 -24.65
N THR A 467 43.17 39.44 -24.55
CA THR A 467 43.58 38.19 -25.17
C THR A 467 43.82 38.40 -26.66
N ARG A 468 45.00 37.99 -27.14
CA ARG A 468 45.41 38.20 -28.53
C ARG A 468 44.89 37.07 -29.41
N VAL A 469 44.21 37.42 -30.49
CA VAL A 469 43.69 36.51 -31.50
C VAL A 469 44.42 36.77 -32.83
N GLU A 470 44.78 35.70 -33.54
CA GLU A 470 45.51 35.79 -34.79
C GLU A 470 44.57 36.09 -35.96
N THR A 471 44.93 37.04 -36.81
CA THR A 471 44.21 37.33 -38.06
C THR A 471 44.77 36.46 -39.20
N PRO A 472 44.02 36.25 -40.30
CA PRO A 472 44.55 35.54 -41.48
C PRO A 472 45.79 36.17 -42.10
N SER A 473 46.08 37.44 -41.77
CA SER A 473 47.29 38.16 -42.17
C SER A 473 48.52 37.86 -41.30
N GLY A 474 48.36 37.07 -40.23
CA GLY A 474 49.38 36.80 -39.20
C GLY A 474 49.54 37.89 -38.14
N ALA A 475 48.77 38.99 -38.24
CA ALA A 475 48.76 40.03 -37.21
C ALA A 475 47.95 39.57 -35.98
N MET A 476 48.46 39.87 -34.78
CA MET A 476 47.76 39.60 -33.52
C MET A 476 46.95 40.82 -33.09
N VAL A 477 45.64 40.66 -32.92
CA VAL A 477 44.74 41.72 -32.48
C VAL A 477 44.11 41.36 -31.12
N PRO A 478 43.94 42.32 -30.20
CA PRO A 478 43.26 42.05 -28.94
C PRO A 478 41.77 41.76 -29.18
N LEU A 479 41.21 40.84 -28.39
CA LEU A 479 39.83 40.39 -28.52
C LEU A 479 38.82 41.54 -28.49
N SER A 480 39.08 42.57 -27.68
CA SER A 480 38.25 43.79 -27.59
C SER A 480 38.09 44.60 -28.89
N GLN A 481 38.97 44.40 -29.88
CA GLN A 481 38.84 45.02 -31.20
C GLN A 481 37.87 44.25 -32.11
N VAL A 482 37.75 42.93 -31.94
CA VAL A 482 36.99 42.04 -32.82
C VAL A 482 35.73 41.47 -32.17
N ALA A 483 35.61 41.57 -30.85
CA ALA A 483 34.45 41.15 -30.07
C ALA A 483 34.19 42.10 -28.90
N GLU A 484 32.93 42.15 -28.48
CA GLU A 484 32.51 42.82 -27.26
C GLU A 484 32.47 41.79 -26.13
N VAL A 485 33.19 42.06 -25.04
CA VAL A 485 33.21 41.21 -23.85
C VAL A 485 32.30 41.86 -22.81
N LEU A 486 31.12 41.27 -22.62
CA LEU A 486 30.06 41.81 -21.78
C LEU A 486 29.77 40.88 -20.62
N TYR A 487 29.34 41.48 -19.51
CA TYR A 487 28.78 40.77 -18.38
C TYR A 487 27.26 40.94 -18.42
N GLU A 488 26.54 39.93 -18.94
CA GLU A 488 25.09 39.98 -19.09
C GLU A 488 24.41 38.91 -18.22
N PRO A 489 23.29 39.24 -17.55
CA PRO A 489 22.50 38.29 -16.78
C PRO A 489 21.71 37.35 -17.72
N GLY A 490 22.04 36.05 -17.70
CA GLY A 490 21.39 35.01 -18.51
C GLY A 490 20.68 33.95 -17.66
N PRO A 491 19.63 33.26 -18.16
CA PRO A 491 18.94 32.22 -17.38
C PRO A 491 19.90 31.07 -17.05
N ASN A 492 19.90 30.63 -15.79
CA ASN A 492 20.70 29.47 -15.36
C ASN A 492 20.18 28.14 -15.93
N THR A 493 18.86 28.01 -16.06
CA THR A 493 18.21 26.83 -16.64
C THR A 493 16.90 27.22 -17.34
N VAL A 494 16.53 26.43 -18.35
CA VAL A 494 15.25 26.54 -19.05
C VAL A 494 14.64 25.14 -19.16
N ASN A 495 13.71 24.85 -18.26
CA ASN A 495 13.07 23.54 -18.20
C ASN A 495 11.87 23.48 -19.14
N HIS A 496 11.74 22.34 -19.82
CA HIS A 496 10.65 22.06 -20.73
C HIS A 496 10.00 20.73 -20.36
N GLU A 497 8.69 20.64 -20.53
CA GLU A 497 7.92 19.41 -20.40
C GLU A 497 6.90 19.38 -21.55
N ASN A 498 6.90 18.29 -22.32
CA ASN A 498 6.13 18.18 -23.56
C ASN A 498 6.36 19.37 -24.52
N THR A 499 7.63 19.79 -24.65
CA THR A 499 8.09 20.91 -25.51
C THR A 499 7.62 22.30 -25.04
N GLN A 500 6.91 22.40 -23.92
CA GLN A 500 6.49 23.67 -23.34
C GLN A 500 7.40 24.07 -22.19
N ARG A 501 7.74 25.36 -22.11
CA ARG A 501 8.49 25.90 -20.98
C ARG A 501 7.63 25.84 -19.72
N ARG A 502 8.24 25.46 -18.61
CA ARG A 502 7.57 25.40 -17.31
C ARG A 502 8.48 25.85 -16.18
N ILE A 503 7.84 26.25 -15.09
CA ILE A 503 8.48 26.45 -13.79
C ILE A 503 7.69 25.68 -12.73
N THR A 504 8.39 25.01 -11.83
CA THR A 504 7.74 24.19 -10.79
C THR A 504 7.86 24.83 -9.42
N ILE A 505 6.79 24.71 -8.64
CA ILE A 505 6.76 25.01 -7.20
C ILE A 505 6.65 23.67 -6.49
N SER A 506 7.66 23.33 -5.72
CA SER A 506 7.75 22.06 -4.99
C SER A 506 7.46 22.30 -3.52
N LEU A 507 6.70 21.39 -2.90
CA LEU A 507 6.40 21.42 -1.48
C LEU A 507 6.14 20.01 -0.93
N ASN A 508 6.39 19.85 0.35
CA ASN A 508 6.06 18.66 1.11
C ASN A 508 4.92 18.98 2.08
N VAL A 509 4.19 17.95 2.52
CA VAL A 509 3.14 18.08 3.53
C VAL A 509 3.61 17.41 4.81
N ALA A 510 3.52 18.13 5.93
CA ALA A 510 3.79 17.60 7.27
C ALA A 510 2.66 17.99 8.23
N GLU A 511 2.42 17.15 9.24
CA GLU A 511 1.38 17.36 10.28
C GLU A 511 -0.07 17.42 9.73
N ARG A 512 -0.27 17.12 8.44
CA ARG A 512 -1.57 17.14 7.75
C ARG A 512 -1.58 16.14 6.59
N ASP A 513 -2.75 15.80 6.08
CA ASP A 513 -2.89 14.91 4.93
C ASP A 513 -2.66 15.60 3.58
N LEU A 514 -2.15 14.84 2.61
CA LEU A 514 -1.80 15.31 1.28
C LEU A 514 -3.00 15.87 0.52
N GLY A 515 -4.09 15.11 0.45
CA GLY A 515 -5.22 15.46 -0.42
C GLY A 515 -6.00 16.69 0.05
N SER A 516 -6.25 16.84 1.36
CA SER A 516 -6.94 18.04 1.88
C SER A 516 -6.06 19.28 1.77
N THR A 517 -4.75 19.14 1.98
CA THR A 517 -3.79 20.23 1.80
C THR A 517 -3.76 20.71 0.35
N VAL A 518 -3.67 19.80 -0.63
CA VAL A 518 -3.69 20.17 -2.05
C VAL A 518 -5.03 20.78 -2.48
N LYS A 519 -6.17 20.28 -1.99
CA LYS A 519 -7.49 20.88 -2.26
C LYS A 519 -7.60 22.32 -1.74
N GLU A 520 -7.06 22.60 -0.55
CA GLU A 520 -7.03 23.96 -0.01
C GLU A 520 -6.09 24.87 -0.83
N ILE A 521 -4.92 24.37 -1.23
CA ILE A 521 -4.01 25.08 -2.13
C ILE A 521 -4.71 25.39 -3.45
N GLN A 522 -5.39 24.43 -4.07
CA GLN A 522 -6.16 24.63 -5.30
C GLN A 522 -7.21 25.73 -5.14
N ALA A 523 -7.97 25.73 -4.05
CA ALA A 523 -8.98 26.77 -3.78
C ALA A 523 -8.36 28.17 -3.62
N LYS A 524 -7.25 28.29 -2.89
CA LYS A 524 -6.55 29.57 -2.70
C LYS A 524 -5.86 30.06 -3.96
N VAL A 525 -5.18 29.19 -4.70
CA VAL A 525 -4.50 29.54 -5.95
C VAL A 525 -5.53 29.96 -7.01
N ASN A 526 -6.63 29.23 -7.17
CA ASN A 526 -7.68 29.56 -8.14
C ASN A 526 -8.39 30.89 -7.84
N SER A 527 -8.44 31.31 -6.57
CA SER A 527 -9.07 32.59 -6.19
C SER A 527 -8.12 33.78 -6.27
N GLN A 528 -6.82 33.59 -6.00
CA GLN A 528 -5.83 34.67 -5.90
C GLN A 528 -5.00 34.86 -7.18
N VAL A 529 -4.74 33.80 -7.94
CA VAL A 529 -3.84 33.82 -9.10
C VAL A 529 -4.65 33.76 -10.39
N LYS A 530 -4.68 34.85 -11.15
CA LYS A 530 -5.34 34.90 -12.46
C LYS A 530 -4.31 34.78 -13.58
N LEU A 531 -4.40 33.69 -14.33
CA LEU A 531 -3.52 33.42 -15.46
C LEU A 531 -4.14 33.89 -16.79
N PRO A 532 -3.36 34.55 -17.66
CA PRO A 532 -3.80 34.95 -18.99
C PRO A 532 -3.86 33.74 -19.94
N PRO A 533 -4.55 33.86 -21.08
CA PRO A 533 -4.58 32.81 -22.09
C PRO A 533 -3.17 32.36 -22.49
N GLY A 534 -2.96 31.05 -22.58
CA GLY A 534 -1.64 30.46 -22.86
C GLY A 534 -0.81 30.12 -21.62
N TYR A 535 -1.27 30.51 -20.43
CA TYR A 535 -0.70 30.08 -19.15
C TYR A 535 -1.68 29.18 -18.41
N TYR A 536 -1.19 28.07 -17.87
CA TYR A 536 -2.02 27.15 -17.09
C TYR A 536 -1.20 26.46 -16.00
N LEU A 537 -1.93 25.96 -15.00
CA LEU A 537 -1.37 25.24 -13.86
C LEU A 537 -1.73 23.76 -13.95
N THR A 538 -0.80 22.90 -13.55
CA THR A 538 -1.08 21.49 -13.28
C THR A 538 -0.51 21.11 -11.92
N TYR A 539 -1.19 20.21 -11.23
CA TYR A 539 -0.75 19.67 -9.95
C TYR A 539 -0.27 18.24 -10.19
N GLY A 540 1.03 18.02 -10.05
CA GLY A 540 1.67 16.72 -10.16
C GLY A 540 2.28 16.27 -8.82
N GLY A 541 3.06 15.20 -8.86
CA GLY A 541 3.63 14.57 -7.66
C GLY A 541 2.79 13.37 -7.21
N GLN A 542 2.94 12.99 -5.95
CA GLN A 542 2.20 11.87 -5.36
C GLN A 542 0.68 12.10 -5.40
N PHE A 543 0.22 13.35 -5.36
CA PHE A 543 -1.20 13.71 -5.42
C PHE A 543 -1.87 13.26 -6.73
N GLU A 544 -1.20 13.43 -7.88
CA GLU A 544 -1.74 13.02 -9.19
C GLU A 544 -1.87 11.50 -9.25
N SER A 545 -0.82 10.78 -8.84
CA SER A 545 -0.83 9.32 -8.74
C SER A 545 -1.91 8.83 -7.77
N GLN A 546 -2.09 9.49 -6.64
CA GLN A 546 -3.15 9.18 -5.67
C GLN A 546 -4.54 9.35 -6.28
N GLN A 547 -4.81 10.46 -6.97
CA GLN A 547 -6.12 10.72 -7.57
C GLN A 547 -6.43 9.68 -8.65
N SER A 548 -5.47 9.42 -9.55
CA SER A 548 -5.59 8.42 -10.61
C SER A 548 -5.82 7.01 -10.06
N ALA A 549 -5.00 6.58 -9.09
CA ALA A 549 -5.12 5.27 -8.49
C ALA A 549 -6.43 5.11 -7.70
N SER A 550 -6.82 6.10 -6.89
CA SER A 550 -8.07 6.03 -6.11
C SER A 550 -9.29 5.89 -7.01
N GLN A 551 -9.34 6.64 -8.12
CA GLN A 551 -10.43 6.57 -9.09
C GLN A 551 -10.46 5.22 -9.81
N LYS A 552 -9.30 4.73 -10.26
CA LYS A 552 -9.19 3.41 -10.90
C LYS A 552 -9.65 2.32 -9.94
N ILE A 553 -9.14 2.29 -8.71
CA ILE A 553 -9.48 1.27 -7.71
C ILE A 553 -10.96 1.32 -7.35
N LEU A 554 -11.60 2.50 -7.27
CA LEU A 554 -13.04 2.60 -7.05
C LEU A 554 -13.83 1.85 -8.14
N TRP A 555 -13.54 2.12 -9.42
CA TRP A 555 -14.21 1.45 -10.53
C TRP A 555 -13.93 -0.06 -10.55
N LEU A 556 -12.67 -0.41 -10.36
CA LEU A 556 -12.19 -1.78 -10.29
C LEU A 556 -12.82 -2.57 -9.14
N SER A 557 -13.05 -1.94 -7.99
CA SER A 557 -13.74 -2.53 -6.84
C SER A 557 -15.23 -2.77 -7.16
N LEU A 558 -15.87 -1.87 -7.90
CA LEU A 558 -17.26 -2.05 -8.34
C LEU A 558 -17.39 -3.23 -9.32
N PHE A 559 -16.44 -3.36 -10.26
CA PHE A 559 -16.38 -4.52 -11.16
C PHE A 559 -16.13 -5.83 -10.39
N SER A 560 -15.23 -5.80 -9.39
CA SER A 560 -14.99 -6.95 -8.51
C SER A 560 -16.26 -7.34 -7.75
N LEU A 561 -16.97 -6.37 -7.17
CA LEU A 561 -18.24 -6.61 -6.47
C LEU A 561 -19.31 -7.23 -7.38
N ALA A 562 -19.42 -6.75 -8.62
CA ALA A 562 -20.29 -7.35 -9.62
C ALA A 562 -19.85 -8.78 -9.99
N GLY A 563 -18.54 -9.02 -10.11
CA GLY A 563 -17.98 -10.35 -10.33
C GLY A 563 -18.27 -11.32 -9.17
N ILE A 564 -18.15 -10.87 -7.92
CA ILE A 564 -18.52 -11.65 -6.72
C ILE A 564 -19.99 -12.00 -6.77
N PHE A 565 -20.85 -11.04 -7.10
CA PHE A 565 -22.28 -11.29 -7.28
C PHE A 565 -22.53 -12.38 -8.33
N LEU A 566 -21.85 -12.32 -9.49
CA LEU A 566 -21.99 -13.32 -10.55
C LEU A 566 -21.52 -14.72 -10.12
N VAL A 567 -20.37 -14.82 -9.44
CA VAL A 567 -19.84 -16.10 -8.92
C VAL A 567 -20.80 -16.70 -7.89
N LEU A 568 -21.28 -15.90 -6.93
CA LEU A 568 -22.24 -16.34 -5.93
C LEU A 568 -23.58 -16.72 -6.56
N PHE A 569 -24.07 -15.93 -7.53
CA PHE A 569 -25.30 -16.24 -8.25
C PHE A 569 -25.19 -17.52 -9.08
N SER A 570 -24.02 -17.79 -9.66
CA SER A 570 -23.76 -19.07 -10.35
C SER A 570 -23.84 -20.27 -9.40
N HIS A 571 -23.47 -20.11 -8.13
CA HIS A 571 -23.53 -21.18 -7.14
C HIS A 571 -24.93 -21.35 -6.54
N PHE A 572 -25.52 -20.28 -6.00
CA PHE A 572 -26.77 -20.33 -5.25
C PHE A 572 -28.02 -20.15 -6.12
N LYS A 573 -27.90 -19.61 -7.34
CA LYS A 573 -29.01 -19.30 -8.26
C LYS A 573 -30.18 -18.52 -7.62
N SER A 574 -29.92 -17.82 -6.51
CA SER A 574 -30.92 -17.13 -5.67
C SER A 574 -30.39 -15.76 -5.31
N SER A 575 -31.01 -14.69 -5.83
CA SER A 575 -30.55 -13.31 -5.58
C SER A 575 -30.65 -12.92 -4.11
N TYR A 576 -31.60 -13.50 -3.36
CA TYR A 576 -31.74 -13.25 -1.93
C TYR A 576 -30.55 -13.83 -1.14
N MET A 577 -30.09 -15.03 -1.47
CA MET A 577 -28.91 -15.64 -0.82
C MET A 577 -27.65 -14.84 -1.13
N VAL A 578 -27.48 -14.43 -2.39
CA VAL A 578 -26.32 -13.63 -2.81
C VAL A 578 -26.28 -12.29 -2.09
N LEU A 579 -27.39 -11.54 -2.07
CA LEU A 579 -27.48 -10.25 -1.36
C LEU A 579 -27.25 -10.40 0.14
N GLN A 580 -27.70 -11.51 0.73
CA GLN A 580 -27.46 -11.80 2.13
C GLN A 580 -25.98 -12.05 2.43
N ILE A 581 -25.26 -12.78 1.58
CA ILE A 581 -23.81 -12.95 1.72
C ILE A 581 -23.09 -11.61 1.53
N MET A 582 -23.50 -10.83 0.54
CA MET A 582 -22.91 -9.50 0.29
C MET A 582 -23.20 -8.48 1.40
N LEU A 583 -24.22 -8.71 2.23
CA LEU A 583 -24.49 -7.86 3.39
C LEU A 583 -23.32 -7.84 4.38
N ASN A 584 -22.50 -8.89 4.42
CA ASN A 584 -21.31 -8.96 5.27
C ASN A 584 -20.26 -7.91 4.92
N ILE A 585 -20.28 -7.40 3.68
CA ILE A 585 -19.35 -6.38 3.21
C ILE A 585 -19.59 -5.05 3.98
N PRO A 586 -20.78 -4.44 3.97
CA PRO A 586 -21.11 -3.31 4.86
C PRO A 586 -20.79 -3.53 6.33
N LEU A 587 -21.03 -4.74 6.88
CA LEU A 587 -20.73 -5.05 8.29
C LEU A 587 -19.23 -4.99 8.58
N ALA A 588 -18.41 -5.45 7.63
CA ALA A 588 -16.96 -5.40 7.72
C ALA A 588 -16.46 -3.94 7.63
N LEU A 589 -17.02 -3.13 6.72
CA LEU A 589 -16.64 -1.73 6.55
C LEU A 589 -16.77 -0.91 7.83
N ILE A 590 -17.79 -1.17 8.67
CA ILE A 590 -17.98 -0.46 9.95
C ILE A 590 -16.73 -0.56 10.83
N GLY A 591 -16.22 -1.77 11.05
CA GLY A 591 -15.05 -1.99 11.90
C GLY A 591 -13.77 -1.44 11.30
N SER A 592 -13.61 -1.53 9.99
CA SER A 592 -12.45 -0.97 9.29
C SER A 592 -12.38 0.55 9.37
N VAL A 593 -13.52 1.25 9.21
CA VAL A 593 -13.59 2.70 9.38
C VAL A 593 -13.23 3.10 10.82
N VAL A 594 -13.76 2.38 11.80
CA VAL A 594 -13.41 2.61 13.22
C VAL A 594 -11.93 2.37 13.48
N ALA A 595 -11.34 1.31 12.91
CA ALA A 595 -9.91 1.02 13.06
C ALA A 595 -9.04 2.13 12.46
N VAL A 596 -9.35 2.59 11.24
CA VAL A 596 -8.62 3.70 10.59
C VAL A 596 -8.72 4.98 11.42
N LEU A 597 -9.88 5.27 12.00
CA LEU A 597 -10.04 6.43 12.89
C LEU A 597 -9.13 6.33 14.12
N LEU A 598 -9.05 5.15 14.75
CA LEU A 598 -8.22 4.93 15.93
C LEU A 598 -6.71 5.02 15.62
N THR A 599 -6.31 4.79 14.37
CA THR A 599 -4.89 4.80 13.95
C THR A 599 -4.44 6.10 13.27
N GLY A 600 -5.23 7.18 13.37
CA GLY A 600 -4.83 8.52 12.88
C GLY A 600 -5.66 9.06 11.72
N GLY A 601 -6.63 8.30 11.20
CA GLY A 601 -7.63 8.81 10.27
C GLY A 601 -7.11 9.15 8.86
N THR A 602 -6.02 8.52 8.41
CA THR A 602 -5.54 8.68 7.02
C THR A 602 -5.94 7.50 6.14
N PHE A 603 -6.37 7.82 4.93
CA PHE A 603 -6.78 6.87 3.91
C PHE A 603 -5.74 6.84 2.80
N SER A 604 -5.05 5.71 2.66
CA SER A 604 -4.02 5.48 1.63
C SER A 604 -4.45 4.42 0.62
N ILE A 605 -3.68 4.25 -0.46
CA ILE A 605 -3.89 3.13 -1.39
C ILE A 605 -3.74 1.78 -0.67
N ALA A 606 -2.82 1.71 0.30
CA ALA A 606 -2.64 0.52 1.14
C ALA A 606 -3.91 0.20 1.95
N SER A 607 -4.54 1.21 2.56
CA SER A 607 -5.82 1.04 3.27
C SER A 607 -6.91 0.49 2.34
N LEU A 608 -6.98 1.00 1.10
CA LEU A 608 -7.96 0.59 0.10
C LEU A 608 -7.77 -0.87 -0.35
N VAL A 609 -6.52 -1.32 -0.50
CA VAL A 609 -6.20 -2.74 -0.72
C VAL A 609 -6.69 -3.59 0.46
N GLY A 610 -6.51 -3.13 1.70
CA GLY A 610 -7.06 -3.81 2.89
C GLY A 610 -8.58 -3.96 2.86
N PHE A 611 -9.31 -2.92 2.44
CA PHE A 611 -10.78 -2.97 2.32
C PHE A 611 -11.24 -3.98 1.26
N ILE A 612 -10.52 -4.02 0.14
CA ILE A 612 -10.76 -4.98 -0.94
C ILE A 612 -10.53 -6.40 -0.40
N THR A 613 -9.37 -6.70 0.17
CA THR A 613 -9.05 -8.00 0.77
C THR A 613 -10.12 -8.46 1.78
N LEU A 614 -10.52 -7.57 2.68
CA LEU A 614 -11.55 -7.82 3.68
C LEU A 614 -12.89 -8.23 3.05
N THR A 615 -13.25 -7.66 1.91
CA THR A 615 -14.49 -7.99 1.19
C THR A 615 -14.54 -9.48 0.82
N GLY A 616 -13.41 -10.04 0.38
CA GLY A 616 -13.28 -11.47 0.08
C GLY A 616 -13.42 -12.34 1.32
N ILE A 617 -12.67 -12.02 2.38
CA ILE A 617 -12.67 -12.80 3.64
C ILE A 617 -14.04 -12.75 4.32
N ALA A 618 -14.69 -11.57 4.37
CA ALA A 618 -16.02 -11.43 4.98
C ALA A 618 -17.11 -12.17 4.19
N SER A 619 -17.01 -12.19 2.85
CA SER A 619 -17.94 -12.94 1.99
C SER A 619 -17.82 -14.45 2.20
N ARG A 620 -16.59 -14.95 2.39
CA ARG A 620 -16.30 -16.37 2.65
C ARG A 620 -17.03 -16.89 3.90
N ASN A 621 -17.01 -16.15 5.01
CA ASN A 621 -17.74 -16.52 6.22
C ASN A 621 -19.26 -16.63 5.98
N GLY A 622 -19.81 -15.70 5.20
CA GLY A 622 -21.22 -15.70 4.81
C GLY A 622 -21.61 -16.93 3.98
N ILE A 623 -20.80 -17.30 2.98
CA ILE A 623 -21.01 -18.50 2.15
C ILE A 623 -21.14 -19.74 3.03
N MET A 624 -20.22 -19.90 3.98
CA MET A 624 -20.17 -21.08 4.85
C MET A 624 -21.39 -21.21 5.76
N MET A 625 -21.91 -20.10 6.27
CA MET A 625 -23.12 -20.07 7.09
C MET A 625 -24.35 -20.45 6.26
N ILE A 626 -24.54 -19.81 5.10
CA ILE A 626 -25.70 -20.05 4.22
C ILE A 626 -25.70 -21.47 3.65
N SER A 627 -24.54 -21.99 3.22
CA SER A 627 -24.43 -23.38 2.74
C SER A 627 -24.84 -24.40 3.82
N HIS A 628 -24.57 -24.12 5.09
CA HIS A 628 -24.99 -25.01 6.19
C HIS A 628 -26.49 -24.97 6.42
N TYR A 629 -27.13 -23.80 6.31
CA TYR A 629 -28.59 -23.71 6.36
C TYR A 629 -29.24 -24.51 5.23
N ILE A 630 -28.69 -24.44 4.02
CA ILE A 630 -29.20 -25.22 2.88
C ILE A 630 -29.06 -26.72 3.17
N HIS A 631 -27.88 -27.15 3.63
CA HIS A 631 -27.61 -28.55 3.95
C HIS A 631 -28.61 -29.12 4.97
N LEU A 632 -28.95 -28.38 6.03
CA LEU A 632 -29.93 -28.80 7.04
C LEU A 632 -31.32 -29.06 6.45
N VAL A 633 -31.75 -28.23 5.48
CA VAL A 633 -33.05 -28.39 4.82
C VAL A 633 -33.01 -29.53 3.80
N GLU A 634 -31.95 -29.60 2.99
CA GLU A 634 -31.85 -30.51 1.84
C GLU A 634 -31.55 -31.96 2.25
N HIS A 635 -30.64 -32.18 3.21
CA HIS A 635 -30.15 -33.51 3.55
C HIS A 635 -30.59 -34.00 4.93
N GLU A 636 -30.91 -33.10 5.86
CA GLU A 636 -31.36 -33.47 7.21
C GLU A 636 -32.88 -33.33 7.41
N GLY A 637 -33.60 -32.85 6.39
CA GLY A 637 -35.07 -32.76 6.38
C GLY A 637 -35.65 -31.76 7.37
N GLU A 638 -34.84 -30.82 7.85
CA GLU A 638 -35.29 -29.76 8.77
C GLU A 638 -36.24 -28.80 8.05
N ARG A 639 -37.30 -28.37 8.75
CA ARG A 639 -38.23 -27.38 8.22
C ARG A 639 -37.74 -25.97 8.52
N PHE A 640 -37.96 -25.05 7.58
CA PHE A 640 -37.65 -23.64 7.79
C PHE A 640 -38.37 -23.11 9.03
N GLY A 641 -37.60 -22.58 9.98
CA GLY A 641 -38.11 -22.09 11.25
C GLY A 641 -37.01 -21.60 12.17
N ILE A 642 -37.40 -20.85 13.22
CA ILE A 642 -36.48 -20.36 14.25
C ILE A 642 -35.61 -21.48 14.87
N PRO A 643 -36.13 -22.68 15.20
CA PRO A 643 -35.32 -23.75 15.76
C PRO A 643 -34.19 -24.21 14.83
N MET A 644 -34.47 -24.28 13.53
CA MET A 644 -33.50 -24.67 12.51
C MET A 644 -32.39 -23.62 12.36
N ILE A 645 -32.74 -22.33 12.35
CA ILE A 645 -31.77 -21.23 12.28
C ILE A 645 -30.86 -21.24 13.53
N ILE A 646 -31.43 -21.40 14.73
CA ILE A 646 -30.66 -21.47 15.97
C ILE A 646 -29.70 -22.67 15.95
N ARG A 647 -30.18 -23.85 15.54
CA ARG A 647 -29.35 -25.05 15.43
C ARG A 647 -28.19 -24.82 14.45
N GLY A 648 -28.49 -24.36 13.24
CA GLY A 648 -27.47 -24.10 12.21
C GLY A 648 -26.43 -23.06 12.64
N SER A 649 -26.86 -21.95 13.27
CA SER A 649 -25.95 -20.93 13.80
C SER A 649 -25.04 -21.48 14.89
N LEU A 650 -25.58 -22.27 15.84
CA LEU A 650 -24.79 -22.84 16.94
C LEU A 650 -23.79 -23.90 16.48
N GLU A 651 -24.13 -24.65 15.43
CA GLU A 651 -23.21 -25.61 14.81
C GLU A 651 -22.05 -24.92 14.08
N ARG A 652 -22.27 -23.72 13.53
CA ARG A 652 -21.26 -22.92 12.84
C ARG A 652 -20.51 -21.91 13.71
N LEU A 653 -21.01 -21.59 14.90
CA LEU A 653 -20.42 -20.59 15.79
C LEU A 653 -18.92 -20.83 16.05
N VAL A 654 -18.56 -22.07 16.39
CA VAL A 654 -17.17 -22.42 16.73
C VAL A 654 -16.24 -22.36 15.51
N PRO A 655 -16.56 -23.00 14.37
CA PRO A 655 -15.76 -22.87 13.15
C PRO A 655 -15.58 -21.43 12.68
N VAL A 656 -16.66 -20.62 12.67
CA VAL A 656 -16.62 -19.23 12.20
C VAL A 656 -15.80 -18.35 13.13
N LEU A 657 -15.99 -18.48 14.45
CA LEU A 657 -15.21 -17.70 15.41
C LEU A 657 -13.71 -18.10 15.39
N MET A 658 -13.41 -19.39 15.21
CA MET A 658 -12.04 -19.88 15.15
C MET A 658 -11.30 -19.29 13.94
N THR A 659 -11.90 -19.37 12.76
CA THR A 659 -11.31 -18.87 11.50
C THR A 659 -11.15 -17.35 11.53
N ALA A 660 -12.17 -16.64 12.01
CA ALA A 660 -12.10 -15.19 12.20
C ALA A 660 -11.01 -14.75 13.19
N LEU A 661 -10.88 -15.43 14.33
CA LEU A 661 -9.84 -15.11 15.32
C LEU A 661 -8.45 -15.47 14.84
N VAL A 662 -8.29 -16.58 14.12
CA VAL A 662 -7.01 -16.97 13.50
C VAL A 662 -6.60 -15.90 12.48
N ALA A 663 -7.49 -15.48 11.59
CA ALA A 663 -7.23 -14.43 10.61
C ALA A 663 -6.93 -13.07 11.26
N ALA A 664 -7.72 -12.66 12.26
CA ALA A 664 -7.51 -11.40 12.98
C ALA A 664 -6.18 -11.40 13.74
N LEU A 665 -5.92 -12.43 14.56
CA LEU A 665 -4.74 -12.48 15.43
C LEU A 665 -3.45 -12.70 14.64
N ALA A 666 -3.50 -13.37 13.50
CA ALA A 666 -2.37 -13.47 12.57
C ALA A 666 -1.86 -12.10 12.09
N LEU A 667 -2.75 -11.11 11.98
CA LEU A 667 -2.44 -9.76 11.50
C LEU A 667 -1.99 -8.81 12.61
N VAL A 668 -2.23 -9.15 13.88
CA VAL A 668 -1.87 -8.28 15.01
C VAL A 668 -0.39 -7.86 14.98
N PRO A 669 0.60 -8.75 14.75
CA PRO A 669 2.02 -8.34 14.68
C PRO A 669 2.37 -7.35 13.57
N LEU A 670 1.57 -7.30 12.49
CA LEU A 670 1.70 -6.29 11.41
C LEU A 670 1.08 -4.95 11.79
N THR A 671 0.10 -4.94 12.70
CA THR A 671 -0.46 -3.73 13.30
C THR A 671 0.36 -3.21 14.49
N LEU A 672 1.47 -3.85 14.82
CA LEU A 672 2.44 -3.40 15.81
C LEU A 672 3.66 -2.80 15.10
N ALA A 673 4.18 -1.70 15.65
CA ALA A 673 5.31 -0.94 15.09
C ALA A 673 5.07 -0.40 13.67
N LYS A 674 4.17 0.61 13.57
CA LYS A 674 3.80 1.28 12.32
C LYS A 674 4.98 1.82 11.50
N ASP A 675 6.04 2.26 12.19
CA ASP A 675 7.21 2.95 11.60
C ASP A 675 8.40 2.01 11.34
N ALA A 676 8.25 0.70 11.56
CA ALA A 676 9.34 -0.24 11.35
C ALA A 676 9.58 -0.44 9.83
N PRO A 677 10.86 -0.46 9.38
CA PRO A 677 11.21 -0.73 7.99
C PRO A 677 10.51 -1.97 7.45
N GLY A 678 9.80 -1.81 6.34
CA GLY A 678 9.08 -2.86 5.63
C GLY A 678 7.66 -3.15 6.13
N LYS A 679 7.26 -2.62 7.29
CA LYS A 679 5.88 -2.75 7.81
C LYS A 679 4.98 -1.57 7.43
N GLU A 680 5.53 -0.47 6.94
CA GLU A 680 4.81 0.80 6.76
C GLU A 680 3.65 0.68 5.77
N ILE A 681 3.84 -0.06 4.67
CA ILE A 681 2.76 -0.34 3.70
C ILE A 681 1.80 -1.41 4.22
N LEU A 682 2.29 -2.38 4.99
CA LEU A 682 1.49 -3.51 5.48
C LEU A 682 0.61 -3.11 6.66
N TYR A 683 1.04 -2.15 7.46
CA TYR A 683 0.35 -1.70 8.67
C TYR A 683 -1.07 -1.19 8.39
N PRO A 684 -1.32 -0.27 7.42
CA PRO A 684 -2.68 0.16 7.11
C PRO A 684 -3.54 -0.97 6.52
N VAL A 685 -2.94 -1.84 5.69
CA VAL A 685 -3.64 -3.02 5.11
C VAL A 685 -4.12 -3.93 6.24
N ALA A 686 -3.23 -4.31 7.15
CA ALA A 686 -3.51 -5.18 8.28
C ALA A 686 -4.52 -4.55 9.25
N THR A 687 -4.42 -3.24 9.50
CA THR A 687 -5.32 -2.50 10.40
C THR A 687 -6.77 -2.51 9.89
N VAL A 688 -6.95 -2.25 8.59
CA VAL A 688 -8.26 -2.29 7.94
C VAL A 688 -8.86 -3.68 8.00
N ILE A 689 -8.09 -4.72 7.67
CA ILE A 689 -8.56 -6.10 7.70
C ILE A 689 -8.88 -6.52 9.14
N LEU A 690 -8.02 -6.24 10.11
CA LEU A 690 -8.21 -6.57 11.52
C LEU A 690 -9.50 -5.96 12.08
N GLY A 691 -9.68 -4.64 11.91
CA GLY A 691 -10.88 -3.94 12.37
C GLY A 691 -12.15 -4.48 11.71
N GLY A 692 -12.06 -4.76 10.41
CA GLY A 692 -13.18 -5.28 9.64
C GLY A 692 -13.57 -6.70 9.99
N LEU A 693 -12.60 -7.59 10.23
CA LEU A 693 -12.85 -8.96 10.66
C LEU A 693 -13.50 -9.02 12.04
N LEU A 694 -13.06 -8.17 12.97
CA LEU A 694 -13.69 -8.08 14.29
C LEU A 694 -15.16 -7.66 14.15
N SER A 695 -15.45 -6.55 13.46
CA SER A 695 -16.83 -6.06 13.30
C SER A 695 -17.70 -7.03 12.52
N SER A 696 -17.23 -7.52 11.35
CA SER A 696 -18.00 -8.46 10.54
C SER A 696 -18.32 -9.71 11.33
N THR A 697 -17.38 -10.33 12.03
CA THR A 697 -17.63 -11.56 12.79
C THR A 697 -18.67 -11.36 13.90
N PHE A 698 -18.55 -10.30 14.72
CA PHE A 698 -19.50 -10.06 15.80
C PHE A 698 -20.89 -9.69 15.31
N LEU A 699 -20.99 -8.89 14.24
CA LEU A 699 -22.27 -8.49 13.67
C LEU A 699 -22.92 -9.61 12.86
N ASP A 700 -22.15 -10.37 12.08
CA ASP A 700 -22.61 -11.48 11.22
C ASP A 700 -23.31 -12.58 12.03
N ILE A 701 -22.78 -12.91 13.22
CA ILE A 701 -23.40 -13.87 14.17
C ILE A 701 -24.88 -13.52 14.46
N ILE A 702 -25.25 -12.24 14.44
CA ILE A 702 -26.63 -11.80 14.74
C ILE A 702 -27.39 -11.43 13.47
N VAL A 703 -26.77 -10.63 12.59
CA VAL A 703 -27.41 -10.02 11.43
C VAL A 703 -27.78 -11.08 10.40
N THR A 704 -26.89 -12.02 10.11
CA THR A 704 -27.12 -13.04 9.07
C THR A 704 -28.28 -13.96 9.42
N PRO A 705 -28.37 -14.52 10.65
CA PRO A 705 -29.55 -15.30 11.07
C PRO A 705 -30.86 -14.50 11.04
N VAL A 706 -30.83 -13.23 11.45
CA VAL A 706 -32.00 -12.34 11.44
C VAL A 706 -32.48 -12.05 10.02
N VAL A 707 -31.56 -11.80 9.09
CA VAL A 707 -31.89 -11.60 7.68
C VAL A 707 -32.40 -12.90 7.06
N PHE A 708 -31.76 -14.04 7.36
CA PHE A 708 -32.23 -15.35 6.90
C PHE A 708 -33.65 -15.64 7.39
N TRP A 709 -34.01 -15.24 8.60
CA TRP A 709 -35.38 -15.38 9.09
C TRP A 709 -36.40 -14.56 8.26
N LEU A 710 -36.03 -13.36 7.80
CA LEU A 710 -36.94 -12.47 7.05
C LEU A 710 -37.08 -12.86 5.57
N VAL A 711 -36.00 -13.29 4.93
CA VAL A 711 -35.98 -13.56 3.48
C VAL A 711 -35.69 -15.02 3.12
N GLY A 712 -35.32 -15.86 4.08
CA GLY A 712 -34.85 -17.23 3.87
C GLY A 712 -35.89 -18.16 3.26
N GLU A 713 -37.18 -18.00 3.59
CA GLU A 713 -38.25 -18.81 2.97
C GLU A 713 -38.30 -18.59 1.44
N LYS A 714 -38.23 -17.32 1.00
CA LYS A 714 -38.16 -16.98 -0.43
C LYS A 714 -36.82 -17.39 -1.05
N ALA A 715 -35.74 -17.24 -0.30
CA ALA A 715 -34.40 -17.60 -0.74
C ALA A 715 -34.29 -19.11 -1.04
N LEU A 716 -34.79 -19.95 -0.13
CA LEU A 716 -34.84 -21.41 -0.27
C LEU A 716 -35.80 -21.84 -1.39
N ALA A 717 -36.96 -21.20 -1.51
CA ALA A 717 -37.90 -21.50 -2.60
C ALA A 717 -37.27 -21.26 -3.98
N GLN A 718 -36.54 -20.15 -4.17
CA GLN A 718 -35.80 -19.88 -5.41
C GLN A 718 -34.66 -20.88 -5.65
N TYR A 719 -33.90 -21.21 -4.60
CA TYR A 719 -32.81 -22.18 -4.68
C TYR A 719 -33.31 -23.54 -5.18
N PHE A 720 -34.32 -24.12 -4.53
CA PHE A 720 -34.86 -25.43 -4.90
C PHE A 720 -35.60 -25.42 -6.25
N ALA A 721 -36.31 -24.34 -6.60
CA ALA A 721 -36.96 -24.22 -7.90
C ALA A 721 -35.94 -24.27 -9.06
N SER A 722 -34.84 -23.52 -8.93
CA SER A 722 -33.79 -23.46 -9.96
C SER A 722 -32.95 -24.75 -10.08
N HIS A 723 -32.86 -25.55 -9.01
CA HIS A 723 -32.18 -26.85 -9.03
C HIS A 723 -33.06 -27.96 -9.61
N ARG A 724 -34.38 -27.91 -9.38
CA ARG A 724 -35.36 -28.80 -10.04
C ARG A 724 -35.42 -28.57 -11.55
N GLU A 725 -35.39 -27.31 -12.00
CA GLU A 725 -35.37 -26.97 -13.44
C GLU A 725 -34.08 -27.40 -14.13
N ALA A 726 -32.96 -27.53 -13.39
CA ALA A 726 -31.67 -27.95 -13.94
C ALA A 726 -31.49 -29.48 -14.05
N GLY A 727 -32.47 -30.29 -13.62
CA GLY A 727 -32.46 -31.75 -13.76
C GLY A 727 -31.36 -32.46 -12.96
N LEU A 728 -30.91 -31.89 -11.84
CA LEU A 728 -29.80 -32.41 -11.01
C LEU A 728 -30.22 -33.25 -9.79
N ASP A 729 -31.52 -33.54 -9.63
CA ASP A 729 -32.01 -34.41 -8.54
C ASP A 729 -32.04 -35.90 -8.97
N ASP A 730 -31.00 -36.66 -8.59
CA ASP A 730 -31.11 -38.10 -8.35
C ASP A 730 -31.26 -38.33 -6.82
N GLY A 731 -32.47 -38.09 -6.28
CA GLY A 731 -32.84 -38.34 -4.88
C GLY A 731 -34.33 -38.10 -4.62
N PRO A 732 -34.98 -38.88 -3.74
CA PRO A 732 -36.11 -39.75 -4.06
C PRO A 732 -37.43 -39.03 -4.41
N GLN A 733 -38.18 -39.69 -5.30
CA GLN A 733 -39.56 -39.39 -5.67
C GLN A 733 -40.48 -39.21 -4.45
N GLU A 734 -41.42 -38.28 -4.63
CA GLU A 734 -42.64 -38.01 -3.83
C GLU A 734 -42.49 -37.19 -2.54
N LEU A 735 -42.73 -35.87 -2.68
CA LEU A 735 -43.29 -35.02 -1.62
C LEU A 735 -44.60 -34.42 -2.14
N ASP A 736 -45.65 -35.23 -2.16
CA ASP A 736 -47.03 -34.71 -2.09
C ASP A 736 -47.33 -34.37 -0.62
N ALA A 737 -47.36 -33.07 -0.30
CA ALA A 737 -47.95 -32.57 0.93
C ALA A 737 -48.79 -31.32 0.62
N PRO A 738 -50.00 -31.19 1.21
CA PRO A 738 -50.99 -30.19 0.80
C PRO A 738 -50.65 -28.78 1.30
N PRO A 739 -51.24 -27.72 0.70
CA PRO A 739 -50.95 -26.34 1.06
C PRO A 739 -51.37 -26.01 2.51
N PHE A 740 -50.55 -25.15 3.12
CA PHE A 740 -50.65 -24.62 4.48
C PHE A 740 -52.06 -24.15 4.88
N THR A 741 -52.63 -24.74 5.94
CA THR A 741 -53.74 -24.20 6.72
C THR A 741 -53.23 -23.75 8.10
N PRO A 742 -53.46 -22.49 8.52
CA PRO A 742 -53.02 -22.02 9.82
C PRO A 742 -53.85 -22.68 10.95
N PRO A 743 -53.25 -23.00 12.11
CA PRO A 743 -53.99 -23.59 13.22
C PRO A 743 -54.92 -22.56 13.87
N SER A 744 -56.21 -22.88 13.89
CA SER A 744 -57.22 -22.20 14.71
C SER A 744 -57.15 -22.74 16.15
N ASP A 745 -56.15 -22.33 16.92
CA ASP A 745 -56.23 -22.35 18.39
C ASP A 745 -55.03 -21.64 19.02
N LEU A 746 -55.13 -20.31 19.13
CA LEU A 746 -54.39 -19.51 20.11
C LEU A 746 -55.33 -18.39 20.57
N SER A 747 -56.13 -18.70 21.59
CA SER A 747 -56.81 -17.70 22.40
C SER A 747 -55.77 -16.94 23.25
N PRO A 748 -55.84 -15.60 23.34
CA PRO A 748 -54.85 -14.82 24.08
C PRO A 748 -55.24 -14.78 25.57
N VAL A 749 -54.45 -15.42 26.43
CA VAL A 749 -54.48 -15.15 27.87
C VAL A 749 -53.38 -14.13 28.17
N LEU A 750 -53.77 -12.85 28.21
CA LEU A 750 -53.01 -11.77 28.84
C LEU A 750 -53.04 -11.95 30.36
N PRO A 751 -51.92 -11.86 31.10
CA PRO A 751 -51.97 -11.62 32.52
C PRO A 751 -52.10 -10.11 32.77
N THR A 752 -53.16 -9.75 33.49
CA THR A 752 -53.33 -8.44 34.12
C THR A 752 -52.36 -8.23 35.29
N ARG A 753 -51.85 -7.00 35.36
CA ARG A 753 -51.02 -6.32 36.39
C ARG A 753 -49.51 -6.46 36.27
#